data_AF-A0A8K1FF31-F1
#
_entry.id   AF-A0A8K1FF31-F1
#
_cell.length_a   1.000
_cell.length_b   1.000
_cell.length_c   1.000
_cell.angle_alpha   90.00
_cell.angle_beta   90.00
_cell.angle_gamma   90.00
#
_symmetry.space_group_name_H-M   'P 1'
#
loop_
_entity.id
_entity.type
_entity.pdbx_description
1 polymer ?
#
loop_
_entity_poly.entity_id
_entity_poly.type
_entity_poly.pdbx_seq_one_letter_code
_entity_poly.pdbx_strand_id
1 'polypeptide(L)'
;MATAETEGVAVKRDAMGATEHSTHGERWAEAFGMQEPATRAALRARYAFLKEKLVFRMDAQDIEDPLTAFAAIQQTEDEDDGSSVQIDETPLRNVTDKSSGWSQYLSDENLLQEINTDLDRLFPAGNEGFFQNERYLGALRQVLFVWCRLHPDVSYRQGMHDVAAVVFYALLPSRELKPARSEDESNGDHMDLFGKSDSEAAKSREEEPELPEYIEADTFSLFEAIMLYLKPFYEVVKTSYREKRLSHEDAEPRLFSSYSRSENDDPNHLFGGGPVDATRISESERTPEKKKSKPALHRLCFNVQYELLEQKDPQLFYHLQNLDIVPETYCLRWIRLLFAREFTFDALLHIWNGMIFDQTRPSIQYQSVLNEDDWMKHRPSLLIDQDDASDQSWIGFPLLRYVCVARLLTWSAQLLRADNTGCLRLLMRSFSIDDVEDLSDHVTSAINLVRFAQVLQNPLTEQVEGKDGVEVVEFGPGSLGIVLTAAKTPFANRLAVKDFVADSSAPNKQGQAEATGRVHIGDLLESINGFPISGFTTEEVKRHIQLIARPFFIAFRRCPTIEESSSGAKIPVSLLSPRKDASDSDGEALFDPLVSLFLPGEMCYANVETSMLKFSLAHDGSCLAHYISGKFYITNYRCIFTRLLSPGEIDWQVPVLSISSVDGMDAGLAMSNPSALDQAQAALGFSVHDTYCVVIRCKDAQVARLSFSNYSEYSKLYKCLTVLAFPASLLDAFCFTYSPTIPPSEVAPFDLRREYERIGLLDYPDRLRCIDQSPRYELCETYPQHLIVPTEMSDLKIKAAAAFRSHGRLPIVSWVHRANGATISRSSQPLVGLKSNRSAEDELLVRLICCSGNLNSFGRYLIMDARSQLAAVGNKAMGKGTEIPSNYRGAKLMFMNIDNIHTIRQSLQALTSVFEPRKGMSEESSSTSFYGKIESSGWLRHVRLVLKASCELAHSVHTGVSVLTHCSDGWDRTAQMVALAELMLDPYYRTLRGFQCLIEKEWCSFGHQFAARCGHARSDANNDQRSPVFLLWLDCVWQFLRQFPSECEFNENLLLALADHVYSCKYGTFMFDCERQRKEFFSKHRVYSIWSDINSYTERFINPLYTPTPALPILSPSTLSKNIKLWKGYFCRWDPTFIPPVPAMQYY
;
A
#
# COMPACT_ATOMS: atom_id res chain seq x y z
N MET A 1 -56.21 40.13 19.91
CA MET A 1 -57.27 39.11 19.98
C MET A 1 -56.60 37.76 19.74
N ALA A 2 -56.67 36.88 20.74
CA ALA A 2 -56.53 35.42 20.71
C ALA A 2 -55.36 34.74 19.94
N THR A 3 -54.39 34.22 20.72
CA THR A 3 -53.93 32.81 20.80
C THR A 3 -54.13 31.83 19.62
N ALA A 4 -53.03 31.20 19.17
CA ALA A 4 -52.91 29.79 18.73
C ALA A 4 -51.41 29.46 18.52
N GLU A 5 -50.78 28.70 19.43
CA GLU A 5 -50.50 27.25 19.34
C GLU A 5 -49.11 26.93 18.76
N THR A 6 -48.18 26.67 19.68
CA THR A 6 -46.94 25.93 19.48
C THR A 6 -47.12 24.59 20.18
N GLU A 7 -47.38 23.53 19.42
CA GLU A 7 -47.33 22.16 19.95
C GLU A 7 -45.87 21.66 19.91
N GLY A 8 -45.26 21.62 21.09
CA GLY A 8 -44.14 20.74 21.37
C GLY A 8 -44.67 19.34 21.67
N VAL A 9 -44.23 18.35 20.89
CA VAL A 9 -44.41 16.95 21.24
C VAL A 9 -43.25 16.53 22.15
N ALA A 10 -43.56 16.47 23.44
CA ALA A 10 -42.75 15.79 24.43
C ALA A 10 -42.73 14.28 24.12
N VAL A 11 -41.57 13.75 23.71
CA VAL A 11 -41.34 12.31 23.72
C VAL A 11 -41.09 11.89 25.16
N LYS A 12 -42.02 11.09 25.68
CA LYS A 12 -42.03 10.52 27.01
C LYS A 12 -40.74 9.74 27.30
N ARG A 13 -40.12 10.08 28.43
CA ARG A 13 -39.26 9.18 29.20
C ARG A 13 -40.13 8.06 29.78
N ASP A 14 -40.03 6.86 29.25
CA ASP A 14 -40.40 5.61 29.92
C ASP A 14 -39.43 4.52 29.45
N ALA A 15 -38.27 4.43 30.12
CA ALA A 15 -37.34 3.31 29.99
C ALA A 15 -36.46 3.20 31.26
N MET A 16 -37.09 3.09 32.43
CA MET A 16 -36.44 2.58 33.64
C MET A 16 -37.50 1.82 34.45
N GLY A 17 -37.68 0.56 34.08
CA GLY A 17 -38.53 -0.41 34.74
C GLY A 17 -38.18 -1.83 34.28
N ALA A 18 -36.89 -2.13 34.15
CA ALA A 18 -36.45 -3.51 33.93
C ALA A 18 -36.44 -4.22 35.29
N THR A 19 -37.24 -5.27 35.40
CA THR A 19 -37.22 -6.23 36.50
C THR A 19 -35.84 -6.89 36.58
N GLU A 20 -35.26 -6.98 37.78
CA GLU A 20 -33.89 -7.48 38.06
C GLU A 20 -33.63 -8.96 37.69
N HIS A 21 -34.50 -9.63 36.91
CA HIS A 21 -34.46 -11.06 36.63
C HIS A 21 -34.66 -11.45 35.15
N SER A 22 -34.50 -10.55 34.18
CA SER A 22 -34.65 -10.89 32.75
C SER A 22 -33.38 -11.50 32.13
N THR A 23 -33.53 -12.61 31.41
CA THR A 23 -32.44 -13.28 30.69
C THR A 23 -32.04 -12.52 29.41
N HIS A 24 -30.86 -12.79 28.84
CA HIS A 24 -30.43 -12.18 27.57
C HIS A 24 -31.41 -12.47 26.44
N GLY A 25 -31.92 -13.70 26.36
CA GLY A 25 -32.88 -14.14 25.35
C GLY A 25 -34.22 -13.41 25.46
N GLU A 26 -34.69 -13.09 26.67
CA GLU A 26 -35.90 -12.28 26.84
C GLU A 26 -35.72 -10.86 26.30
N ARG A 27 -34.57 -10.25 26.57
CA ARG A 27 -34.24 -8.92 26.02
C ARG A 27 -34.09 -8.94 24.50
N TRP A 28 -33.56 -10.02 23.93
CA TRP A 28 -33.52 -10.21 22.47
C TRP A 28 -34.92 -10.35 21.89
N ALA A 29 -35.81 -11.07 22.56
CA ALA A 29 -37.20 -11.21 22.14
C ALA A 29 -37.89 -9.84 22.10
N GLU A 30 -37.65 -8.99 23.10
CA GLU A 30 -38.12 -7.60 23.11
C GLU A 30 -37.57 -6.79 21.93
N ALA A 31 -36.25 -6.85 21.69
CA ALA A 31 -35.60 -6.15 20.58
C ALA A 31 -36.12 -6.58 19.20
N PHE A 32 -36.54 -7.84 19.07
CA PHE A 32 -37.17 -8.36 17.86
C PHE A 32 -38.67 -8.11 17.78
N GLY A 33 -39.27 -7.36 18.72
CA GLY A 33 -40.69 -7.00 18.71
C GLY A 33 -41.63 -8.07 19.26
N MET A 34 -41.12 -9.04 20.01
CA MET A 34 -41.91 -10.12 20.63
C MET A 34 -42.35 -9.78 22.07
N GLN A 35 -42.31 -8.49 22.45
CA GLN A 35 -42.59 -8.02 23.81
C GLN A 35 -44.08 -8.16 24.20
N GLU A 36 -45.00 -8.10 23.24
CA GLU A 36 -46.43 -8.22 23.52
C GLU A 36 -46.79 -9.66 23.94
N PRO A 37 -47.44 -9.86 25.11
CA PRO A 37 -47.80 -11.20 25.59
C PRO A 37 -48.66 -12.01 24.61
N ALA A 38 -49.54 -11.33 23.86
CA ALA A 38 -50.38 -11.96 22.84
C ALA A 38 -49.54 -12.51 21.66
N THR A 39 -48.55 -11.74 21.21
CA THR A 39 -47.64 -12.13 20.13
C THR A 39 -46.76 -13.31 20.55
N ARG A 40 -46.19 -13.26 21.75
CA ARG A 40 -45.36 -14.37 22.28
C ARG A 40 -46.18 -15.64 22.50
N ALA A 41 -47.42 -15.54 23.00
CA ALA A 41 -48.32 -16.69 23.12
C ALA A 41 -48.70 -17.29 21.75
N ALA A 42 -48.95 -16.44 20.75
CA ALA A 42 -49.24 -16.89 19.39
C ALA A 42 -48.05 -17.61 18.73
N LEU A 43 -46.83 -17.12 18.93
CA LEU A 43 -45.60 -17.77 18.42
C LEU A 43 -45.36 -19.14 19.08
N ARG A 44 -45.60 -19.25 20.40
CA ARG A 44 -45.52 -20.54 21.12
C ARG A 44 -46.56 -21.54 20.62
N ALA A 45 -47.80 -21.10 20.42
CA ALA A 45 -48.87 -21.94 19.85
C ALA A 45 -48.52 -22.39 18.42
N ARG A 46 -47.98 -21.49 17.60
CA ARG A 46 -47.49 -21.81 16.25
C ARG A 46 -46.39 -22.87 16.28
N TYR A 47 -45.41 -22.76 17.17
CA TYR A 47 -44.38 -23.79 17.29
C TYR A 47 -44.93 -25.15 17.71
N ALA A 48 -45.85 -25.20 18.68
CA ALA A 48 -46.50 -26.44 19.11
C ALA A 48 -47.23 -27.14 17.95
N PHE A 49 -47.98 -26.37 17.14
CA PHE A 49 -48.64 -26.86 15.94
C PHE A 49 -47.63 -27.38 14.90
N LEU A 50 -46.57 -26.62 14.63
CA LEU A 50 -45.53 -27.01 13.67
C LEU A 50 -44.82 -28.29 14.11
N LYS A 51 -44.50 -28.42 15.39
CA LYS A 51 -43.90 -29.62 15.97
C LYS A 51 -44.83 -30.82 15.82
N GLU A 52 -46.13 -30.67 16.07
CA GLU A 52 -47.10 -31.76 15.90
C GLU A 52 -47.27 -32.19 14.43
N LYS A 53 -47.28 -31.24 13.49
CA LYS A 53 -47.53 -31.51 12.06
C LYS A 53 -46.29 -31.92 11.25
N LEU A 54 -45.11 -31.46 11.64
CA LEU A 54 -43.86 -31.69 10.90
C LEU A 54 -43.00 -32.81 11.50
N VAL A 55 -43.11 -33.09 12.80
CA VAL A 55 -42.40 -34.20 13.43
C VAL A 55 -43.20 -35.49 13.25
N PHE A 56 -42.69 -36.37 12.38
CA PHE A 56 -43.34 -37.64 12.05
C PHE A 56 -43.40 -38.57 13.29
N ARG A 57 -44.57 -39.14 13.59
CA ARG A 57 -44.74 -40.21 14.59
C ARG A 57 -45.12 -41.50 13.87
N MET A 58 -44.32 -42.55 14.03
CA MET A 58 -44.76 -43.90 13.68
C MET A 58 -45.67 -44.42 14.79
N ASP A 59 -46.96 -44.58 14.51
CA ASP A 59 -47.86 -45.33 15.40
C ASP A 59 -47.45 -46.81 15.39
N ALA A 60 -47.11 -47.34 16.56
CA ALA A 60 -46.61 -48.69 16.78
C ALA A 60 -47.68 -49.80 16.65
N GLN A 61 -48.63 -49.69 15.71
CA GLN A 61 -49.73 -50.66 15.58
C GLN A 61 -49.90 -51.35 14.22
N ASP A 62 -49.19 -50.97 13.16
CA ASP A 62 -49.22 -51.73 11.89
C ASP A 62 -47.81 -51.90 11.31
N ILE A 63 -47.08 -52.90 11.84
CA ILE A 63 -45.80 -53.36 11.29
C ILE A 63 -46.06 -54.67 10.54
N GLU A 64 -45.97 -54.65 9.21
CA GLU A 64 -45.38 -55.77 8.47
C GLU A 64 -43.92 -55.42 8.16
N ASP A 65 -43.02 -56.30 8.57
CA ASP A 65 -41.56 -56.18 8.49
C ASP A 65 -41.08 -55.89 7.04
N PRO A 66 -40.34 -54.78 6.80
CA PRO A 66 -39.92 -54.34 5.47
C PRO A 66 -38.88 -55.24 4.79
N LEU A 67 -38.25 -56.19 5.49
CA LEU A 67 -37.43 -57.22 4.85
C LEU A 67 -38.28 -58.25 4.08
N THR A 68 -39.55 -58.41 4.46
CA THR A 68 -40.49 -59.32 3.79
C THR A 68 -41.04 -58.76 2.48
N ALA A 69 -41.26 -57.43 2.43
CA ALA A 69 -41.76 -56.74 1.23
C ALA A 69 -40.68 -56.56 0.15
N PHE A 70 -39.42 -56.36 0.54
CA PHE A 70 -38.29 -56.30 -0.40
C PHE A 70 -37.93 -57.68 -0.98
N ALA A 71 -38.07 -58.75 -0.18
CA ALA A 71 -37.90 -60.14 -0.64
C ALA A 71 -38.98 -60.56 -1.65
N ALA A 72 -40.20 -60.03 -1.56
CA ALA A 72 -41.28 -60.31 -2.52
C ALA A 72 -41.06 -59.66 -3.90
N ILE A 73 -40.28 -58.57 -3.99
CA ILE A 73 -39.98 -57.87 -5.25
C ILE A 73 -38.82 -58.53 -6.01
N GLN A 74 -37.88 -59.17 -5.30
CA GLN A 74 -36.74 -59.86 -5.91
C GLN A 74 -37.04 -61.30 -6.34
N GLN A 75 -38.14 -61.90 -5.88
CA GLN A 75 -38.54 -63.27 -6.27
C GLN A 75 -39.35 -63.35 -7.58
N THR A 76 -39.59 -62.24 -8.27
CA THR A 76 -40.36 -62.23 -9.53
C THR A 76 -39.52 -62.09 -10.81
N GLU A 77 -38.18 -62.13 -10.72
CA GLU A 77 -37.31 -61.98 -11.91
C GLU A 77 -36.68 -63.27 -12.44
N ASP A 78 -36.87 -64.42 -11.78
CA ASP A 78 -36.33 -65.71 -12.24
C ASP A 78 -37.43 -66.76 -12.38
N GLU A 79 -38.15 -66.79 -13.52
CA GLU A 79 -38.66 -68.02 -14.18
C GLU A 79 -39.41 -67.69 -15.49
N ASP A 80 -38.68 -67.86 -16.59
CA ASP A 80 -39.00 -68.51 -17.87
C ASP A 80 -40.40 -68.45 -18.54
N ASP A 81 -40.31 -68.12 -19.83
CA ASP A 81 -40.98 -68.69 -21.01
C ASP A 81 -42.47 -68.39 -21.35
N GLY A 82 -42.68 -68.05 -22.63
CA GLY A 82 -43.92 -68.41 -23.34
C GLY A 82 -45.01 -67.34 -23.54
N SER A 83 -44.93 -66.64 -24.68
CA SER A 83 -46.05 -66.22 -25.55
C SER A 83 -47.00 -65.06 -25.14
N SER A 84 -46.99 -64.06 -26.04
CA SER A 84 -47.89 -62.94 -26.30
C SER A 84 -49.34 -62.95 -25.76
N VAL A 85 -49.68 -61.96 -24.93
CA VAL A 85 -51.03 -61.37 -24.82
C VAL A 85 -50.90 -59.85 -24.54
N GLN A 86 -51.69 -59.04 -25.26
CA GLN A 86 -51.82 -57.59 -25.05
C GLN A 86 -52.45 -57.30 -23.68
N ILE A 87 -51.83 -56.41 -22.88
CA ILE A 87 -52.38 -55.93 -21.61
C ILE A 87 -52.67 -54.43 -21.72
N ASP A 88 -53.92 -54.08 -21.47
CA ASP A 88 -54.48 -52.73 -21.33
C ASP A 88 -53.74 -51.90 -20.27
N GLU A 89 -53.54 -50.62 -20.55
CA GLU A 89 -53.05 -49.63 -19.59
C GLU A 89 -54.08 -49.41 -18.49
N THR A 90 -53.95 -50.09 -17.35
CA THR A 90 -54.22 -49.61 -15.97
C THR A 90 -54.06 -50.77 -14.99
N PRO A 91 -52.97 -50.83 -14.21
CA PRO A 91 -53.04 -50.29 -12.84
C PRO A 91 -51.67 -49.84 -12.30
N LEU A 92 -51.32 -48.56 -12.47
CA LEU A 92 -50.06 -47.99 -11.91
C LEU A 92 -50.27 -46.71 -11.11
N ARG A 93 -51.50 -46.50 -10.61
CA ARG A 93 -51.89 -45.26 -9.92
C ARG A 93 -52.12 -45.38 -8.41
N ASN A 94 -52.05 -46.58 -7.83
CA ASN A 94 -52.35 -46.80 -6.41
C ASN A 94 -51.15 -47.23 -5.53
N VAL A 95 -49.92 -47.22 -6.05
CA VAL A 95 -48.68 -47.48 -5.26
C VAL A 95 -47.90 -46.19 -4.94
N THR A 96 -48.25 -45.06 -5.55
CA THR A 96 -47.51 -43.80 -5.45
C THR A 96 -47.77 -42.98 -4.18
N ASP A 97 -48.85 -43.24 -3.43
CA ASP A 97 -49.16 -42.49 -2.20
C ASP A 97 -48.49 -43.07 -0.94
N LYS A 98 -48.16 -44.38 -0.92
CA LYS A 98 -47.32 -44.92 0.15
C LYS A 98 -45.83 -44.60 -0.07
N SER A 99 -45.37 -44.45 -1.32
CA SER A 99 -43.98 -44.05 -1.60
C SER A 99 -43.67 -42.60 -1.21
N SER A 100 -44.67 -41.70 -1.16
CA SER A 100 -44.45 -40.30 -0.75
C SER A 100 -44.21 -40.17 0.75
N GLY A 101 -44.93 -40.96 1.57
CA GLY A 101 -44.70 -41.06 3.02
C GLY A 101 -43.34 -41.65 3.37
N TRP A 102 -42.92 -42.71 2.68
CA TRP A 102 -41.58 -43.31 2.86
C TRP A 102 -40.45 -42.42 2.35
N SER A 103 -40.64 -41.71 1.23
CA SER A 103 -39.63 -40.75 0.73
C SER A 103 -39.46 -39.57 1.68
N GLN A 104 -40.56 -39.10 2.28
CA GLN A 104 -40.51 -38.06 3.31
C GLN A 104 -39.90 -38.59 4.61
N TYR A 105 -40.27 -39.79 5.07
CA TYR A 105 -39.69 -40.42 6.25
C TYR A 105 -38.18 -40.64 6.11
N LEU A 106 -37.73 -41.17 4.97
CA LEU A 106 -36.29 -41.33 4.66
C LEU A 106 -35.58 -39.97 4.57
N SER A 107 -36.21 -38.94 4.01
CA SER A 107 -35.67 -37.58 4.00
C SER A 107 -35.58 -36.99 5.40
N ASP A 108 -36.52 -37.31 6.28
CA ASP A 108 -36.57 -36.84 7.67
C ASP A 108 -35.55 -37.56 8.55
N GLU A 109 -35.39 -38.88 8.39
CA GLU A 109 -34.35 -39.68 9.03
C GLU A 109 -32.96 -39.19 8.61
N ASN A 110 -32.73 -38.96 7.31
CA ASN A 110 -31.47 -38.40 6.83
C ASN A 110 -31.20 -37.01 7.41
N LEU A 111 -32.20 -36.13 7.45
CA LEU A 111 -32.09 -34.79 8.04
C LEU A 111 -31.78 -34.85 9.55
N LEU A 112 -32.45 -35.74 10.29
CA LEU A 112 -32.18 -35.97 11.71
C LEU A 112 -30.79 -36.54 11.94
N GLN A 113 -30.33 -37.46 11.10
CA GLN A 113 -28.99 -38.03 11.17
C GLN A 113 -27.92 -36.96 10.95
N GLU A 114 -28.11 -36.06 9.99
CA GLU A 114 -27.21 -34.92 9.75
C GLU A 114 -27.18 -33.96 10.96
N ILE A 115 -28.35 -33.60 11.50
CA ILE A 115 -28.46 -32.75 12.69
C ILE A 115 -27.77 -33.40 13.90
N ASN A 116 -28.02 -34.69 14.14
CA ASN A 116 -27.46 -35.41 15.29
C ASN A 116 -25.94 -35.55 15.19
N THR A 117 -25.41 -35.82 13.99
CA THR A 117 -23.96 -35.96 13.78
C THR A 117 -23.18 -34.71 14.22
N ASP A 118 -23.77 -33.54 14.02
CA ASP A 118 -23.16 -32.27 14.43
C ASP A 118 -23.50 -31.89 15.88
N LEU A 119 -24.70 -32.21 16.37
CA LEU A 119 -25.07 -32.00 17.78
C LEU A 119 -24.22 -32.85 18.72
N ASP A 120 -23.89 -34.08 18.33
CA ASP A 120 -22.98 -34.97 19.07
C ASP A 120 -21.54 -34.41 19.13
N ARG A 121 -21.22 -33.46 18.25
CA ARG A 121 -19.93 -32.76 18.17
C ARG A 121 -19.99 -31.33 18.71
N LEU A 122 -21.10 -30.93 19.34
CA LEU A 122 -21.26 -29.61 19.94
C LEU A 122 -20.39 -29.49 21.20
N PHE A 123 -19.11 -29.19 20.99
CA PHE A 123 -18.10 -28.97 22.03
C PHE A 123 -17.68 -27.50 22.03
N PRO A 124 -18.40 -26.61 22.73
CA PRO A 124 -17.94 -25.25 22.87
C PRO A 124 -16.75 -25.23 23.83
N ALA A 125 -15.63 -24.67 23.35
CA ALA A 125 -14.43 -24.48 24.17
C ALA A 125 -14.79 -23.68 25.44
N GLY A 126 -14.49 -24.23 26.61
CA GLY A 126 -14.87 -23.67 27.91
C GLY A 126 -16.06 -24.32 28.60
N ASN A 127 -16.93 -25.07 27.90
CA ASN A 127 -18.20 -25.59 28.44
C ASN A 127 -18.54 -26.99 27.91
N GLU A 128 -17.53 -27.85 27.73
CA GLU A 128 -17.64 -29.15 27.07
C GLU A 128 -18.67 -30.10 27.70
N GLY A 129 -18.96 -29.96 29.00
CA GLY A 129 -19.98 -30.75 29.71
C GLY A 129 -21.40 -30.17 29.70
N PHE A 130 -21.60 -28.90 29.33
CA PHE A 130 -22.89 -28.21 29.49
C PHE A 130 -23.97 -28.76 28.55
N PHE A 131 -23.62 -28.98 27.28
CA PHE A 131 -24.54 -29.48 26.25
C PHE A 131 -24.61 -31.01 26.17
N GLN A 132 -23.86 -31.75 27.00
CA GLN A 132 -23.92 -33.23 27.05
C GLN A 132 -25.22 -33.75 27.70
N ASN A 133 -26.15 -32.86 28.06
CA ASN A 133 -27.47 -33.21 28.56
C ASN A 133 -28.41 -33.58 27.40
N GLU A 134 -28.87 -34.83 27.38
CA GLU A 134 -29.84 -35.36 26.39
C GLU A 134 -31.11 -34.50 26.26
N ARG A 135 -31.56 -33.83 27.33
CA ARG A 135 -32.73 -32.94 27.26
C ARG A 135 -32.42 -31.66 26.46
N TYR A 136 -31.21 -31.12 26.57
CA TYR A 136 -30.80 -29.91 25.84
C TYR A 136 -30.56 -30.23 24.35
N LEU A 137 -29.85 -31.32 24.07
CA LEU A 137 -29.66 -31.82 22.70
C LEU A 137 -31.00 -32.20 22.06
N GLY A 138 -31.91 -32.81 22.82
CA GLY A 138 -33.27 -33.11 22.38
C GLY A 138 -34.05 -31.85 21.97
N ALA A 139 -34.02 -30.79 22.79
CA ALA A 139 -34.67 -29.52 22.46
C ALA A 139 -34.07 -28.86 21.20
N LEU A 140 -32.74 -28.78 21.11
CA LEU A 140 -32.03 -28.22 19.95
C LEU A 140 -32.32 -29.00 18.66
N ARG A 141 -32.34 -30.33 18.75
CA ARG A 141 -32.68 -31.24 17.64
C ARG A 141 -34.06 -30.92 17.08
N GLN A 142 -35.06 -30.73 17.95
CA GLN A 142 -36.42 -30.41 17.54
C GLN A 142 -36.52 -29.01 16.91
N VAL A 143 -35.88 -28.00 17.51
CA VAL A 143 -35.85 -26.63 16.96
C VAL A 143 -35.25 -26.61 15.55
N LEU A 144 -34.09 -27.25 15.37
CA LEU A 144 -33.40 -27.32 14.08
C LEU A 144 -34.21 -28.10 13.05
N PHE A 145 -34.76 -29.26 13.43
CA PHE A 145 -35.55 -30.10 12.53
C PHE A 145 -36.81 -29.37 12.03
N VAL A 146 -37.57 -28.77 12.93
CA VAL A 146 -38.79 -28.01 12.59
C VAL A 146 -38.44 -26.82 11.67
N TRP A 147 -37.36 -26.09 11.96
CA TRP A 147 -36.92 -24.97 11.11
C TRP A 147 -36.51 -25.44 9.72
N CYS A 148 -35.73 -26.52 9.61
CA CYS A 148 -35.26 -27.05 8.32
C CYS A 148 -36.42 -27.54 7.45
N ARG A 149 -37.45 -28.15 8.05
CA ARG A 149 -38.68 -28.55 7.34
C ARG A 149 -39.49 -27.36 6.82
N LEU A 150 -39.45 -26.22 7.51
CA LEU A 150 -40.08 -24.97 7.05
C LEU A 150 -39.27 -24.22 5.97
N HIS A 151 -37.98 -24.51 5.89
CA HIS A 151 -37.03 -23.86 4.97
C HIS A 151 -36.28 -24.88 4.10
N PRO A 152 -37.00 -25.64 3.22
CA PRO A 152 -36.38 -26.67 2.38
C PRO A 152 -35.40 -26.09 1.34
N ASP A 153 -35.46 -24.79 1.08
CA ASP A 153 -34.56 -24.07 0.20
C ASP A 153 -33.13 -23.96 0.76
N VAL A 154 -33.01 -23.92 2.09
CA VAL A 154 -31.71 -23.92 2.79
C VAL A 154 -31.40 -25.33 3.32
N SER A 155 -32.41 -26.00 3.88
CA SER A 155 -32.30 -27.23 4.68
C SER A 155 -31.29 -27.08 5.83
N TYR A 156 -30.96 -28.19 6.50
CA TYR A 156 -29.90 -28.18 7.50
C TYR A 156 -28.54 -27.91 6.87
N ARG A 157 -27.73 -27.09 7.54
CA ARG A 157 -26.36 -26.78 7.18
C ARG A 157 -25.49 -26.73 8.41
N GLN A 158 -24.32 -27.34 8.31
CA GLN A 158 -23.31 -27.29 9.36
C GLN A 158 -23.06 -25.82 9.79
N GLY A 159 -23.10 -25.59 11.10
CA GLY A 159 -23.03 -24.29 11.75
C GLY A 159 -24.35 -23.76 12.30
N MET A 160 -25.50 -24.27 11.83
CA MET A 160 -26.81 -23.88 12.37
C MET A 160 -27.02 -24.33 13.82
N HIS A 161 -26.47 -25.49 14.19
CA HIS A 161 -26.48 -26.01 15.55
C HIS A 161 -25.71 -25.11 16.52
N ASP A 162 -24.57 -24.54 16.11
CA ASP A 162 -23.80 -23.57 16.90
C ASP A 162 -24.65 -22.31 17.17
N VAL A 163 -25.36 -21.78 16.16
CA VAL A 163 -26.24 -20.61 16.31
C VAL A 163 -27.43 -20.91 17.23
N ALA A 164 -28.10 -22.06 17.06
CA ALA A 164 -29.23 -22.47 17.90
C ALA A 164 -28.82 -22.69 19.36
N ALA A 165 -27.62 -23.24 19.60
CA ALA A 165 -27.07 -23.43 20.93
C ALA A 165 -26.89 -22.11 21.69
N VAL A 166 -26.41 -21.04 21.03
CA VAL A 166 -26.27 -19.70 21.63
C VAL A 166 -27.61 -19.10 22.02
N VAL A 167 -28.63 -19.25 21.15
CA VAL A 167 -29.99 -18.79 21.45
C VAL A 167 -30.58 -19.53 22.65
N PHE A 168 -30.42 -20.85 22.67
CA PHE A 168 -30.89 -21.69 23.77
C PHE A 168 -30.22 -21.33 25.10
N TYR A 169 -28.89 -21.12 25.07
CA TYR A 169 -28.12 -20.69 26.24
C TYR A 169 -28.57 -19.32 26.76
N ALA A 170 -28.83 -18.35 25.87
CA ALA A 170 -29.26 -17.00 26.23
C ALA A 170 -30.61 -16.95 26.98
N LEU A 171 -31.46 -17.96 26.80
CA LEU A 171 -32.78 -18.08 27.43
C LEU A 171 -32.75 -18.80 28.79
N LEU A 172 -31.63 -19.42 29.17
CA LEU A 172 -31.50 -20.09 30.46
C LEU A 172 -31.18 -19.08 31.57
N PRO A 173 -31.74 -19.25 32.79
CA PRO A 173 -31.38 -18.39 33.93
C PRO A 173 -29.90 -18.54 34.30
N SER A 174 -29.22 -17.43 34.54
CA SER A 174 -27.80 -17.43 34.98
C SER A 174 -27.64 -18.21 36.29
N ARG A 175 -26.88 -19.31 36.27
CA ARG A 175 -26.46 -19.99 37.50
C ARG A 175 -25.36 -19.17 38.15
N GLU A 176 -25.62 -18.59 39.32
CA GLU A 176 -24.58 -17.96 40.14
C GLU A 176 -23.44 -18.96 40.39
N LEU A 177 -22.26 -18.69 39.82
CA LEU A 177 -21.01 -19.36 40.17
C LEU A 177 -20.74 -19.09 41.66
N LYS A 178 -21.05 -20.05 42.53
CA LYS A 178 -20.51 -20.02 43.89
C LYS A 178 -19.00 -20.22 43.81
N PRO A 179 -18.16 -19.26 44.24
CA PRO A 179 -16.73 -19.43 44.21
C PRO A 179 -16.33 -20.58 45.12
N ALA A 180 -15.44 -21.44 44.62
CA ALA A 180 -14.78 -22.45 45.42
C ALA A 180 -14.11 -21.76 46.62
N ARG A 181 -14.44 -22.21 47.83
CA ARG A 181 -13.81 -21.71 49.06
C ARG A 181 -12.32 -21.99 49.00
N SER A 182 -11.53 -20.92 49.01
CA SER A 182 -10.11 -20.92 49.31
C SER A 182 -9.90 -21.34 50.77
N GLU A 183 -9.28 -22.49 50.99
CA GLU A 183 -8.65 -22.82 52.27
C GLU A 183 -7.21 -22.28 52.25
N ASP A 184 -6.93 -21.34 53.13
CA ASP A 184 -5.63 -21.00 53.74
C ASP A 184 -5.98 -19.97 54.86
N GLU A 185 -5.56 -20.03 56.12
CA GLU A 185 -4.34 -20.54 56.74
C GLU A 185 -4.56 -20.95 58.22
N SER A 186 -3.69 -21.86 58.68
CA SER A 186 -3.06 -21.93 60.02
C SER A 186 -3.89 -22.25 61.28
N ASN A 187 -3.64 -23.45 61.85
CA ASN A 187 -3.11 -23.57 63.23
C ASN A 187 -2.73 -25.02 63.60
N GLY A 188 -1.46 -25.20 63.98
CA GLY A 188 -0.94 -26.01 65.09
C GLY A 188 -1.40 -27.46 65.34
N ASP A 189 -0.40 -28.34 65.36
CA ASP A 189 -0.24 -29.54 66.22
C ASP A 189 -1.35 -30.60 66.23
N HIS A 190 -1.10 -31.76 65.60
CA HIS A 190 -0.75 -32.99 66.33
C HIS A 190 -0.55 -34.20 65.40
N MET A 191 0.37 -35.04 65.84
CA MET A 191 0.82 -36.35 65.35
C MET A 191 -0.28 -37.43 65.34
N ASP A 192 -0.12 -38.44 64.45
CA ASP A 192 -0.54 -39.88 64.51
C ASP A 192 -1.34 -40.37 63.27
N LEU A 193 -0.75 -41.23 62.40
CA LEU A 193 -0.61 -42.71 62.45
C LEU A 193 -1.81 -43.50 61.83
N PHE A 194 -1.50 -44.22 60.74
CA PHE A 194 -2.15 -45.45 60.17
C PHE A 194 -3.57 -45.41 59.55
N GLY A 195 -3.61 -45.53 58.21
CA GLY A 195 -4.15 -46.69 57.48
C GLY A 195 -5.67 -46.93 57.39
N LYS A 196 -6.22 -46.91 56.16
CA LYS A 196 -7.28 -47.78 55.57
C LYS A 196 -7.73 -47.18 54.23
N SER A 197 -7.39 -47.79 53.10
CA SER A 197 -8.15 -48.80 52.34
C SER A 197 -9.40 -48.25 51.63
N ASP A 198 -9.35 -48.35 50.30
CA ASP A 198 -10.42 -48.25 49.30
C ASP A 198 -11.82 -48.60 49.81
N SER A 199 -12.72 -47.61 49.82
CA SER A 199 -14.10 -47.67 49.30
C SER A 199 -14.90 -46.46 49.81
N GLU A 200 -15.09 -45.43 48.99
CA GLU A 200 -16.26 -44.51 48.98
C GLU A 200 -15.98 -43.32 48.04
N ALA A 201 -15.92 -43.60 46.74
CA ALA A 201 -16.00 -42.60 45.68
C ALA A 201 -17.19 -42.94 44.77
N ALA A 202 -18.40 -42.87 45.33
CA ALA A 202 -19.65 -42.93 44.58
C ALA A 202 -20.83 -42.55 45.49
N LYS A 203 -21.25 -41.28 45.46
CA LYS A 203 -22.63 -40.78 45.59
C LYS A 203 -22.66 -39.32 46.09
N SER A 204 -22.54 -38.38 45.15
CA SER A 204 -23.31 -37.14 45.19
C SER A 204 -24.12 -37.09 43.90
N ARG A 205 -25.42 -37.41 44.01
CA ARG A 205 -26.40 -37.24 42.94
C ARG A 205 -26.55 -35.75 42.68
N GLU A 206 -26.08 -35.28 41.52
CA GLU A 206 -26.52 -34.01 40.96
C GLU A 206 -28.01 -34.14 40.57
N GLU A 207 -28.85 -33.23 41.04
CA GLU A 207 -30.26 -33.14 40.65
C GLU A 207 -30.37 -32.76 39.17
N GLU A 208 -31.15 -33.52 38.39
CA GLU A 208 -31.42 -33.25 36.98
C GLU A 208 -32.07 -31.86 36.80
N PRO A 209 -31.58 -30.97 35.90
CA PRO A 209 -32.20 -29.66 35.67
C PRO A 209 -33.56 -29.81 34.97
N GLU A 210 -34.62 -29.27 35.57
CA GLU A 210 -35.93 -29.10 34.91
C GLU A 210 -35.83 -27.98 33.85
N LEU A 211 -36.30 -28.26 32.63
CA LEU A 211 -36.36 -27.29 31.54
C LEU A 211 -37.58 -26.37 31.72
N PRO A 212 -37.45 -25.04 31.55
CA PRO A 212 -38.60 -24.15 31.56
C PRO A 212 -39.64 -24.55 30.49
N GLU A 213 -40.93 -24.49 30.84
CA GLU A 213 -42.06 -25.04 30.05
C GLU A 213 -42.09 -24.59 28.57
N TYR A 214 -41.64 -23.37 28.27
CA TYR A 214 -41.69 -22.77 26.93
C TYR A 214 -40.33 -22.52 26.28
N ILE A 215 -39.23 -22.99 26.87
CA ILE A 215 -37.88 -22.67 26.39
C ILE A 215 -37.62 -23.13 24.95
N GLU A 216 -38.14 -24.30 24.58
CA GLU A 216 -37.99 -24.85 23.23
C GLU A 216 -38.70 -23.96 22.19
N ALA A 217 -39.92 -23.53 22.50
CA ALA A 217 -40.72 -22.67 21.63
C ALA A 217 -40.16 -21.24 21.51
N ASP A 218 -39.64 -20.69 22.61
CA ASP A 218 -38.96 -19.39 22.63
C ASP A 218 -37.62 -19.45 21.87
N THR A 219 -36.88 -20.56 22.01
CA THR A 219 -35.64 -20.81 21.25
C THR A 219 -35.92 -20.86 19.75
N PHE A 220 -36.96 -21.58 19.32
CA PHE A 220 -37.37 -21.61 17.92
C PHE A 220 -37.70 -20.22 17.38
N SER A 221 -38.47 -19.43 18.13
CA SER A 221 -38.92 -18.10 17.71
C SER A 221 -37.74 -17.13 17.52
N LEU A 222 -36.81 -17.11 18.49
CA LEU A 222 -35.59 -16.29 18.39
C LEU A 222 -34.64 -16.79 17.29
N PHE A 223 -34.49 -18.10 17.15
CA PHE A 223 -33.69 -18.70 16.08
C PHE A 223 -34.25 -18.33 14.70
N GLU A 224 -35.57 -18.42 14.52
CA GLU A 224 -36.24 -18.01 13.28
C GLU A 224 -36.00 -16.52 12.96
N ALA A 225 -36.09 -15.64 13.97
CA ALA A 225 -35.82 -14.21 13.82
C ALA A 225 -34.36 -13.91 13.41
N ILE A 226 -33.38 -14.56 14.05
CA ILE A 226 -31.95 -14.42 13.71
C ILE A 226 -31.67 -14.97 12.32
N MET A 227 -32.30 -16.10 11.97
CA MET A 227 -32.15 -16.69 10.65
C MET A 227 -32.69 -15.81 9.53
N LEU A 228 -33.61 -14.86 9.75
CA LEU A 228 -33.97 -13.88 8.71
C LEU A 228 -32.77 -13.07 8.21
N TYR A 229 -31.81 -12.77 9.09
CA TYR A 229 -30.58 -12.05 8.75
C TYR A 229 -29.49 -13.00 8.22
N LEU A 230 -29.41 -14.24 8.73
CA LEU A 230 -28.35 -15.18 8.37
C LEU A 230 -28.67 -16.08 7.16
N LYS A 231 -29.95 -16.31 6.85
CA LYS A 231 -30.40 -17.22 5.80
C LYS A 231 -29.68 -17.02 4.45
N PRO A 232 -29.44 -15.78 3.96
CA PRO A 232 -28.71 -15.57 2.70
C PRO A 232 -27.26 -16.12 2.70
N PHE A 233 -26.65 -16.33 3.88
CA PHE A 233 -25.32 -16.91 4.01
C PHE A 233 -25.31 -18.44 4.00
N TYR A 234 -26.47 -19.08 4.05
CA TYR A 234 -26.67 -20.53 4.04
C TYR A 234 -27.31 -21.05 2.74
N GLU A 235 -27.78 -20.17 1.85
CA GLU A 235 -28.37 -20.53 0.54
C GLU A 235 -27.33 -21.06 -0.46
N VAL A 236 -27.63 -22.19 -1.12
CA VAL A 236 -26.75 -22.79 -2.15
C VAL A 236 -27.11 -22.27 -3.54
N VAL A 237 -26.15 -21.64 -4.23
CA VAL A 237 -26.33 -21.18 -5.62
C VAL A 237 -26.27 -22.38 -6.58
N LYS A 238 -27.41 -22.78 -7.16
CA LYS A 238 -27.47 -23.84 -8.18
C LYS A 238 -26.73 -23.40 -9.46
N THR A 239 -25.49 -23.82 -9.65
CA THR A 239 -24.79 -23.69 -10.94
C THR A 239 -25.30 -24.76 -11.90
N SER A 240 -26.05 -24.38 -12.93
CA SER A 240 -26.50 -25.28 -13.98
C SER A 240 -25.33 -25.75 -14.86
N TYR A 241 -24.73 -26.90 -14.53
CA TYR A 241 -23.87 -27.63 -15.46
C TYR A 241 -24.71 -28.65 -16.23
N ARG A 242 -24.70 -28.51 -17.56
CA ARG A 242 -25.35 -29.42 -18.50
C ARG A 242 -24.47 -30.66 -18.59
N GLU A 243 -24.95 -31.79 -18.09
CA GLU A 243 -24.26 -33.08 -18.13
C GLU A 243 -23.88 -33.48 -19.56
N LYS A 244 -22.58 -33.65 -19.82
CA LYS A 244 -22.08 -34.55 -20.84
C LYS A 244 -21.41 -35.72 -20.10
N ARG A 245 -22.08 -36.87 -20.14
CA ARG A 245 -21.58 -38.17 -19.69
C ARG A 245 -20.19 -38.44 -20.27
N LEU A 246 -19.28 -38.99 -19.46
CA LEU A 246 -18.39 -40.11 -19.81
C LEU A 246 -17.75 -40.70 -18.52
N SER A 247 -18.00 -42.01 -18.39
CA SER A 247 -17.44 -43.09 -17.56
C SER A 247 -16.25 -42.88 -16.61
N HIS A 248 -16.47 -43.33 -15.36
CA HIS A 248 -15.64 -44.21 -14.50
C HIS A 248 -14.10 -44.14 -14.62
N GLU A 249 -13.44 -43.57 -13.60
CA GLU A 249 -12.79 -44.28 -12.46
C GLU A 249 -12.11 -43.25 -11.53
N ASP A 250 -12.24 -43.48 -10.22
CA ASP A 250 -11.49 -42.90 -9.08
C ASP A 250 -11.49 -41.37 -8.81
N ALA A 251 -12.28 -40.95 -7.82
CA ALA A 251 -11.87 -40.14 -6.64
C ALA A 251 -13.09 -39.50 -5.92
N GLU A 252 -13.09 -39.55 -4.59
CA GLU A 252 -14.01 -38.82 -3.72
C GLU A 252 -14.02 -37.29 -4.00
N PRO A 253 -15.18 -36.61 -3.89
CA PRO A 253 -15.26 -35.17 -4.09
C PRO A 253 -14.72 -34.42 -2.86
N ARG A 254 -13.50 -33.89 -2.95
CA ARG A 254 -12.99 -32.92 -1.97
C ARG A 254 -13.84 -31.65 -2.00
N LEU A 255 -14.36 -31.25 -0.84
CA LEU A 255 -15.24 -30.09 -0.58
C LEU A 255 -14.65 -28.69 -0.93
N PHE A 256 -13.54 -28.63 -1.67
CA PHE A 256 -12.84 -27.40 -2.06
C PHE A 256 -12.42 -27.38 -3.55
N SER A 257 -12.88 -28.32 -4.39
CA SER A 257 -12.47 -28.37 -5.79
C SER A 257 -13.13 -27.31 -6.70
N SER A 258 -14.11 -26.53 -6.22
CA SER A 258 -14.83 -25.55 -7.04
C SER A 258 -14.20 -24.15 -7.09
N TYR A 259 -13.00 -23.96 -6.54
CA TYR A 259 -12.24 -22.72 -6.65
C TYR A 259 -10.85 -22.95 -7.22
N SER A 260 -10.79 -23.65 -8.36
CA SER A 260 -9.59 -23.69 -9.19
C SER A 260 -9.50 -22.43 -10.06
N ARG A 261 -8.38 -21.72 -9.91
CA ARG A 261 -7.85 -20.71 -10.85
C ARG A 261 -8.04 -21.16 -12.31
N SER A 262 -9.00 -20.58 -13.02
CA SER A 262 -9.01 -20.60 -14.48
C SER A 262 -9.84 -19.44 -15.05
N GLU A 263 -9.36 -18.22 -14.85
CA GLU A 263 -9.70 -17.05 -15.66
C GLU A 263 -8.64 -15.98 -15.35
N ASN A 264 -7.41 -16.22 -15.83
CA ASN A 264 -6.38 -15.21 -16.16
C ASN A 264 -5.03 -15.81 -16.61
N ASP A 265 -4.91 -17.15 -16.68
CA ASP A 265 -3.77 -17.78 -17.36
C ASP A 265 -4.10 -17.96 -18.85
N ASP A 266 -3.87 -16.91 -19.66
CA ASP A 266 -3.62 -17.08 -21.09
C ASP A 266 -2.25 -16.44 -21.45
N PRO A 267 -1.18 -17.24 -21.57
CA PRO A 267 0.18 -16.74 -21.81
C PRO A 267 0.44 -16.28 -23.25
N ASN A 268 -0.54 -16.38 -24.16
CA ASN A 268 -0.33 -16.17 -25.59
C ASN A 268 -0.59 -14.75 -26.11
N HIS A 269 -0.88 -13.78 -25.25
CA HIS A 269 -1.06 -12.38 -25.68
C HIS A 269 0.20 -11.51 -25.64
N LEU A 270 1.40 -12.12 -25.60
CA LEU A 270 2.66 -11.42 -25.29
C LEU A 270 3.81 -11.59 -26.31
N PHE A 271 3.56 -12.07 -27.54
CA PHE A 271 4.57 -12.04 -28.61
C PHE A 271 4.01 -11.69 -30.00
N GLY A 272 4.30 -10.47 -30.46
CA GLY A 272 4.71 -10.17 -31.85
C GLY A 272 3.68 -10.11 -32.99
N GLY A 273 3.33 -8.88 -33.39
CA GLY A 273 3.59 -8.37 -34.75
C GLY A 273 2.59 -8.65 -35.89
N GLY A 274 2.00 -7.59 -36.44
CA GLY A 274 1.64 -7.48 -37.86
C GLY A 274 0.23 -6.94 -38.18
N PRO A 275 0.04 -6.17 -39.27
CA PRO A 275 -0.98 -5.12 -39.35
C PRO A 275 -2.16 -5.47 -40.26
N VAL A 276 -3.41 -5.25 -39.86
CA VAL A 276 -4.53 -5.15 -40.82
C VAL A 276 -5.67 -4.23 -40.33
N ASP A 277 -5.82 -3.13 -41.06
CA ASP A 277 -7.02 -2.37 -41.43
C ASP A 277 -8.17 -2.12 -40.44
N ALA A 278 -8.28 -0.84 -40.09
CA ALA A 278 -9.55 -0.20 -39.84
C ALA A 278 -10.34 -0.07 -41.16
N THR A 279 -11.37 -0.89 -41.37
CA THR A 279 -12.62 -0.48 -42.04
C THR A 279 -13.73 -1.50 -41.77
N ARG A 280 -14.71 -1.11 -40.95
CA ARG A 280 -16.16 -1.15 -41.25
C ARG A 280 -16.98 -1.04 -39.97
N ILE A 281 -17.66 0.10 -39.87
CA ILE A 281 -18.85 0.28 -39.06
C ILE A 281 -19.95 -0.61 -39.66
N SER A 282 -20.56 -1.46 -38.84
CA SER A 282 -21.98 -1.79 -38.97
C SER A 282 -22.56 -2.09 -37.60
N GLU A 283 -23.50 -1.26 -37.20
CA GLU A 283 -24.41 -1.48 -36.09
C GLU A 283 -25.16 -2.82 -36.27
N SER A 284 -25.06 -3.69 -35.27
CA SER A 284 -26.09 -4.71 -35.03
C SER A 284 -26.15 -5.04 -33.54
N GLU A 285 -27.23 -4.56 -32.91
CA GLU A 285 -27.93 -5.08 -31.72
C GLU A 285 -27.15 -6.08 -30.83
N ARG A 286 -26.64 -5.59 -29.69
CA ARG A 286 -26.28 -6.44 -28.56
C ARG A 286 -27.45 -6.51 -27.59
N THR A 287 -28.07 -7.69 -27.50
CA THR A 287 -28.90 -8.10 -26.36
C THR A 287 -28.07 -8.11 -25.07
N PRO A 288 -28.62 -7.70 -23.91
CA PRO A 288 -27.88 -7.65 -22.66
C PRO A 288 -27.69 -9.04 -22.07
N GLU A 289 -26.45 -9.52 -21.97
CA GLU A 289 -26.11 -10.69 -21.16
C GLU A 289 -26.32 -10.37 -19.67
N LYS A 290 -27.19 -11.13 -19.00
CA LYS A 290 -27.40 -11.06 -17.54
C LYS A 290 -26.12 -11.53 -16.83
N LYS A 291 -25.35 -10.60 -16.26
CA LYS A 291 -24.27 -10.91 -15.30
C LYS A 291 -24.84 -11.73 -14.14
N LYS A 292 -24.29 -12.92 -13.88
CA LYS A 292 -24.64 -13.76 -12.72
C LYS A 292 -24.18 -13.06 -11.43
N SER A 293 -25.09 -12.85 -10.48
CA SER A 293 -24.82 -12.23 -9.17
C SER A 293 -24.00 -13.15 -8.27
N LYS A 294 -22.97 -12.63 -7.58
CA LYS A 294 -22.14 -13.40 -6.64
C LYS A 294 -22.94 -13.76 -5.36
N PRO A 295 -22.66 -14.92 -4.71
CA PRO A 295 -23.32 -15.32 -3.46
C PRO A 295 -23.19 -14.26 -2.35
N ALA A 296 -24.18 -14.12 -1.47
CA ALA A 296 -24.21 -13.10 -0.42
C ALA A 296 -23.01 -13.19 0.55
N LEU A 297 -22.62 -14.41 0.91
CA LEU A 297 -21.50 -14.65 1.83
C LEU A 297 -20.15 -14.20 1.25
N HIS A 298 -19.92 -14.44 -0.05
CA HIS A 298 -18.73 -13.96 -0.75
C HIS A 298 -18.74 -12.42 -0.83
N ARG A 299 -19.89 -11.78 -1.05
CA ARG A 299 -19.99 -10.32 -1.06
C ARG A 299 -19.59 -9.70 0.28
N LEU A 300 -20.02 -10.33 1.39
CA LEU A 300 -19.68 -9.87 2.74
C LEU A 300 -18.18 -10.05 3.06
N CYS A 301 -17.60 -11.21 2.76
CA CYS A 301 -16.15 -11.45 2.95
C CYS A 301 -15.32 -10.42 2.16
N PHE A 302 -15.73 -10.13 0.92
CA PHE A 302 -15.08 -9.16 0.08
C PHE A 302 -15.18 -7.74 0.65
N ASN A 303 -16.36 -7.32 1.09
CA ASN A 303 -16.57 -6.01 1.71
C ASN A 303 -15.74 -5.82 3.00
N VAL A 304 -15.59 -6.86 3.82
CA VAL A 304 -14.78 -6.78 5.05
C VAL A 304 -13.30 -6.47 4.74
N GLN A 305 -12.67 -7.20 3.81
CA GLN A 305 -11.24 -7.06 3.55
C GLN A 305 -10.94 -5.99 2.48
N TYR A 306 -11.62 -6.03 1.33
CA TYR A 306 -11.30 -5.20 0.16
C TYR A 306 -12.02 -3.84 0.13
N GLU A 307 -12.92 -3.56 1.08
CA GLU A 307 -13.55 -2.24 1.16
C GLU A 307 -13.34 -1.61 2.54
N LEU A 308 -13.79 -2.27 3.61
CA LEU A 308 -13.73 -1.69 4.95
C LEU A 308 -12.32 -1.76 5.54
N LEU A 309 -11.62 -2.89 5.45
CA LEU A 309 -10.25 -2.98 5.97
C LEU A 309 -9.29 -2.09 5.16
N GLU A 310 -9.40 -2.06 3.82
CA GLU A 310 -8.63 -1.12 3.00
C GLU A 310 -8.82 0.34 3.44
N GLN A 311 -10.05 0.73 3.79
CA GLN A 311 -10.33 2.09 4.28
C GLN A 311 -9.85 2.35 5.71
N LYS A 312 -9.90 1.35 6.61
CA LYS A 312 -9.64 1.52 8.05
C LYS A 312 -8.20 1.19 8.47
N ASP A 313 -7.54 0.25 7.80
CA ASP A 313 -6.12 -0.11 7.98
C ASP A 313 -5.55 -0.63 6.64
N PRO A 314 -5.12 0.29 5.75
CA PRO A 314 -4.56 -0.07 4.45
C PRO A 314 -3.29 -0.94 4.57
N GLN A 315 -2.52 -0.79 5.66
CA GLN A 315 -1.28 -1.55 5.86
C GLN A 315 -1.59 -3.03 6.09
N LEU A 316 -2.53 -3.32 6.99
CA LEU A 316 -2.97 -4.69 7.22
C LEU A 316 -3.66 -5.29 5.98
N PHE A 317 -4.45 -4.48 5.25
CA PHE A 317 -5.06 -4.88 3.99
C PHE A 317 -4.02 -5.35 2.95
N TYR A 318 -3.04 -4.50 2.61
CA TYR A 318 -2.01 -4.84 1.63
C TYR A 318 -1.13 -6.00 2.11
N HIS A 319 -0.91 -6.14 3.42
CA HIS A 319 -0.18 -7.28 3.98
C HIS A 319 -0.93 -8.61 3.75
N LEU A 320 -2.22 -8.68 4.07
CA LEU A 320 -3.03 -9.88 3.82
C LEU A 320 -3.15 -10.18 2.31
N GLN A 321 -3.25 -9.14 1.46
CA GLN A 321 -3.28 -9.29 0.01
C GLN A 321 -1.95 -9.81 -0.56
N ASN A 322 -0.80 -9.30 -0.11
CA ASN A 322 0.52 -9.73 -0.56
C ASN A 322 0.87 -11.16 -0.13
N LEU A 323 0.24 -11.64 0.95
CA LEU A 323 0.35 -13.01 1.41
C LEU A 323 -0.65 -13.95 0.73
N ASP A 324 -1.42 -13.48 -0.26
CA ASP A 324 -2.51 -14.21 -0.91
C ASP A 324 -3.54 -14.78 0.09
N ILE A 325 -3.75 -14.11 1.23
CA ILE A 325 -4.76 -14.51 2.22
C ILE A 325 -6.12 -13.99 1.79
N VAL A 326 -6.90 -14.90 1.23
CA VAL A 326 -8.24 -14.67 0.73
C VAL A 326 -9.22 -14.56 1.92
N PRO A 327 -10.12 -13.54 1.99
CA PRO A 327 -10.97 -13.30 3.15
C PRO A 327 -11.89 -14.48 3.48
N GLU A 328 -12.32 -15.25 2.48
CA GLU A 328 -13.08 -16.47 2.65
C GLU A 328 -12.37 -17.49 3.56
N THR A 329 -11.04 -17.46 3.64
CA THR A 329 -10.27 -18.40 4.46
C THR A 329 -10.62 -18.27 5.95
N TYR A 330 -10.89 -17.05 6.44
CA TYR A 330 -11.13 -16.80 7.87
C TYR A 330 -12.51 -16.18 8.16
N CYS A 331 -13.04 -15.31 7.28
CA CYS A 331 -14.32 -14.65 7.49
C CYS A 331 -15.53 -15.60 7.44
N LEU A 332 -15.45 -16.70 6.67
CA LEU A 332 -16.59 -17.62 6.51
C LEU A 332 -17.10 -18.16 7.86
N ARG A 333 -16.16 -18.55 8.74
CA ARG A 333 -16.45 -19.08 10.07
C ARG A 333 -17.05 -18.01 10.98
N TRP A 334 -16.46 -16.82 11.01
CA TRP A 334 -16.92 -15.70 11.83
C TRP A 334 -18.34 -15.25 11.47
N ILE A 335 -18.63 -15.17 10.17
CA ILE A 335 -19.91 -14.68 9.65
C ILE A 335 -21.01 -15.73 9.85
N ARG A 336 -20.79 -17.00 9.49
CA ARG A 336 -21.84 -18.03 9.57
C ARG A 336 -22.19 -18.40 11.01
N LEU A 337 -21.19 -18.39 11.90
CA LEU A 337 -21.35 -18.78 13.30
C LEU A 337 -21.47 -17.59 14.24
N LEU A 338 -21.48 -16.35 13.73
CA LEU A 338 -21.49 -15.12 14.52
C LEU A 338 -20.50 -15.14 15.69
N PHE A 339 -19.25 -15.55 15.40
CA PHE A 339 -18.13 -15.69 16.36
C PHE A 339 -18.30 -16.75 17.47
N ALA A 340 -19.25 -17.69 17.37
CA ALA A 340 -19.51 -18.70 18.40
C ALA A 340 -18.32 -19.63 18.73
N ARG A 341 -17.31 -19.71 17.87
CA ARG A 341 -16.09 -20.50 18.10
C ARG A 341 -14.90 -19.70 18.63
N GLU A 342 -15.02 -18.38 18.68
CA GLU A 342 -13.90 -17.47 19.02
C GLU A 342 -14.01 -16.88 20.43
N PHE A 343 -15.19 -16.99 21.06
CA PHE A 343 -15.48 -16.45 22.39
C PHE A 343 -16.25 -17.48 23.22
N THR A 344 -16.08 -17.41 24.54
CA THR A 344 -16.97 -18.11 25.49
C THR A 344 -18.40 -17.61 25.35
N PHE A 345 -19.39 -18.41 25.73
CA PHE A 345 -20.80 -18.03 25.60
C PHE A 345 -21.11 -16.71 26.33
N ASP A 346 -20.62 -16.51 27.55
CA ASP A 346 -20.91 -15.30 28.32
C ASP A 346 -20.34 -14.03 27.64
N ALA A 347 -19.14 -14.11 27.05
CA ALA A 347 -18.56 -13.03 26.27
C ALA A 347 -19.30 -12.85 24.92
N LEU A 348 -19.70 -13.95 24.28
CA LEU A 348 -20.42 -13.96 23.01
C LEU A 348 -21.79 -13.30 23.11
N LEU A 349 -22.52 -13.50 24.22
CA LEU A 349 -23.82 -12.85 24.47
C LEU A 349 -23.72 -11.32 24.39
N HIS A 350 -22.58 -10.74 24.78
CA HIS A 350 -22.34 -9.29 24.68
C HIS A 350 -22.11 -8.84 23.24
N ILE A 351 -21.43 -9.66 22.42
CA ILE A 351 -21.26 -9.41 20.98
C ILE A 351 -22.63 -9.46 20.27
N TRP A 352 -23.46 -10.45 20.61
CA TRP A 352 -24.79 -10.61 20.06
C TRP A 352 -25.75 -9.50 20.52
N ASN A 353 -25.70 -9.07 21.78
CA ASN A 353 -26.39 -7.87 22.27
C ASN A 353 -26.08 -6.67 21.34
N GLY A 354 -24.80 -6.40 21.09
CA GLY A 354 -24.38 -5.29 20.23
C GLY A 354 -25.02 -5.32 18.84
N MET A 355 -25.08 -6.50 18.21
CA MET A 355 -25.68 -6.67 16.88
C MET A 355 -27.21 -6.61 16.89
N ILE A 356 -27.86 -7.15 17.93
CA ILE A 356 -29.33 -7.23 18.03
C ILE A 356 -29.95 -5.86 18.39
N PHE A 357 -29.30 -5.11 19.27
CA PHE A 357 -29.73 -3.78 19.72
C PHE A 357 -29.27 -2.63 18.80
N ASP A 358 -28.58 -2.92 17.69
CA ASP A 358 -28.22 -1.92 16.69
C ASP A 358 -29.49 -1.29 16.08
N GLN A 359 -29.64 0.03 16.24
CA GLN A 359 -30.79 0.80 15.76
C GLN A 359 -30.89 0.85 14.22
N THR A 360 -29.80 0.54 13.52
CA THR A 360 -29.78 0.51 12.05
C THR A 360 -30.31 -0.81 11.46
N ARG A 361 -30.70 -1.77 12.31
CA ARG A 361 -31.24 -3.06 11.89
C ARG A 361 -32.67 -2.93 11.35
N PRO A 362 -33.01 -3.55 10.20
CA PRO A 362 -34.39 -3.66 9.72
C PRO A 362 -35.32 -4.32 10.74
N SER A 363 -36.53 -3.79 10.95
CA SER A 363 -37.51 -4.36 11.87
C SER A 363 -38.18 -5.63 11.31
N ILE A 364 -38.67 -6.50 12.18
CA ILE A 364 -39.34 -7.76 11.80
C ILE A 364 -40.85 -7.55 11.86
N GLN A 365 -41.55 -7.95 10.78
CA GLN A 365 -42.99 -8.00 10.76
C GLN A 365 -43.47 -9.43 11.05
N TYR A 366 -44.24 -9.59 12.12
CA TYR A 366 -45.02 -10.80 12.40
C TYR A 366 -46.43 -10.60 11.86
N GLN A 367 -46.91 -11.52 11.02
CA GLN A 367 -48.26 -11.46 10.47
C GLN A 367 -49.27 -11.99 11.50
N SER A 368 -50.38 -11.27 11.71
CA SER A 368 -51.47 -11.72 12.58
C SER A 368 -52.25 -12.84 11.88
N VAL A 369 -52.17 -14.05 12.42
CA VAL A 369 -52.84 -15.22 11.84
C VAL A 369 -54.20 -15.42 12.51
N LEU A 370 -55.27 -15.46 11.70
CA LEU A 370 -56.65 -15.66 12.17
C LEU A 370 -57.12 -17.13 12.08
N ASN A 371 -56.37 -18.02 11.40
CA ASN A 371 -56.75 -19.42 11.12
C ASN A 371 -55.54 -20.37 11.25
N GLU A 372 -55.68 -21.50 11.95
CA GLU A 372 -54.58 -22.43 12.29
C GLU A 372 -53.90 -23.05 11.05
N ASP A 373 -54.64 -23.26 9.95
CA ASP A 373 -54.12 -23.83 8.69
C ASP A 373 -53.16 -22.91 7.92
N ASP A 374 -53.12 -21.61 8.25
CA ASP A 374 -52.26 -20.63 7.58
C ASP A 374 -50.88 -20.46 8.26
N TRP A 375 -50.66 -21.11 9.41
CA TRP A 375 -49.37 -21.10 10.14
C TRP A 375 -48.19 -21.70 9.36
N MET A 376 -48.45 -22.55 8.34
CA MET A 376 -47.41 -23.04 7.43
C MET A 376 -47.04 -22.04 6.31
N LYS A 377 -47.93 -21.09 5.99
CA LYS A 377 -47.78 -20.19 4.83
C LYS A 377 -47.22 -18.82 5.21
N HIS A 378 -47.56 -18.34 6.41
CA HIS A 378 -47.15 -17.02 6.89
C HIS A 378 -45.87 -17.08 7.73
N ARG A 379 -44.79 -16.50 7.19
CA ARG A 379 -43.46 -16.46 7.82
C ARG A 379 -43.11 -15.02 8.21
N PRO A 380 -42.38 -14.81 9.32
CA PRO A 380 -41.81 -13.51 9.64
C PRO A 380 -40.96 -12.98 8.46
N SER A 381 -40.96 -11.68 8.26
CA SER A 381 -40.19 -11.04 7.19
C SER A 381 -39.61 -9.70 7.63
N LEU A 382 -38.50 -9.29 7.00
CA LEU A 382 -37.85 -8.00 7.28
C LEU A 382 -38.60 -6.87 6.57
N LEU A 383 -38.89 -5.80 7.29
CA LEU A 383 -39.42 -4.55 6.72
C LEU A 383 -38.28 -3.79 6.06
N ILE A 384 -38.39 -3.54 4.76
CA ILE A 384 -37.39 -2.81 3.96
C ILE A 384 -38.06 -1.51 3.49
N ASP A 385 -37.58 -0.35 3.96
CA ASP A 385 -38.10 0.96 3.55
C ASP A 385 -37.79 1.23 2.07
N GLN A 386 -38.79 1.67 1.31
CA GLN A 386 -38.71 1.84 -0.15
C GLN A 386 -38.06 3.17 -0.60
N ASP A 387 -37.86 4.13 0.31
CA ASP A 387 -37.42 5.49 -0.03
C ASP A 387 -35.89 5.70 -0.03
N ASP A 388 -35.09 4.79 0.56
CA ASP A 388 -33.62 4.83 0.53
C ASP A 388 -33.03 4.01 -0.63
N ALA A 389 -33.55 4.24 -1.84
CA ALA A 389 -33.14 3.54 -3.07
C ALA A 389 -31.70 3.84 -3.54
N SER A 390 -30.91 4.61 -2.78
CA SER A 390 -29.48 4.85 -3.07
C SER A 390 -28.53 3.90 -2.35
N ASP A 391 -28.99 3.18 -1.31
CA ASP A 391 -28.16 2.29 -0.47
C ASP A 391 -28.69 0.84 -0.41
N GLN A 392 -29.41 0.42 -1.46
CA GLN A 392 -29.83 -0.99 -1.61
C GLN A 392 -28.63 -1.92 -1.83
N SER A 393 -28.03 -2.47 -0.77
CA SER A 393 -27.30 -3.76 -0.89
C SER A 393 -26.90 -4.50 0.39
N TRP A 394 -27.19 -4.03 1.61
CA TRP A 394 -26.69 -4.75 2.79
C TRP A 394 -27.47 -6.02 3.12
N ILE A 395 -26.74 -7.11 3.42
CA ILE A 395 -27.29 -8.43 3.73
C ILE A 395 -26.77 -8.84 5.11
N GLY A 396 -27.68 -9.22 6.02
CA GLY A 396 -27.36 -9.61 7.39
C GLY A 396 -27.41 -8.46 8.41
N PHE A 397 -26.87 -8.69 9.62
CA PHE A 397 -26.78 -7.65 10.66
C PHE A 397 -25.86 -6.50 10.20
N PRO A 398 -26.27 -5.22 10.33
CA PRO A 398 -25.44 -4.08 9.91
C PRO A 398 -24.09 -4.00 10.63
N LEU A 399 -24.07 -4.19 11.95
CA LEU A 399 -22.85 -4.11 12.75
C LEU A 399 -21.84 -5.25 12.46
N LEU A 400 -22.27 -6.38 11.91
CA LEU A 400 -21.44 -7.60 11.75
C LEU A 400 -20.15 -7.36 10.96
N ARG A 401 -20.21 -6.57 9.87
CA ARG A 401 -19.02 -6.23 9.07
C ARG A 401 -18.00 -5.43 9.85
N TYR A 402 -18.46 -4.53 10.72
CA TYR A 402 -17.61 -3.71 11.56
C TYR A 402 -17.04 -4.50 12.73
N VAL A 403 -17.75 -5.50 13.26
CA VAL A 403 -17.20 -6.45 14.24
C VAL A 403 -16.05 -7.26 13.61
N CYS A 404 -16.21 -7.72 12.37
CA CYS A 404 -15.14 -8.43 11.65
C CYS A 404 -13.89 -7.56 11.47
N VAL A 405 -14.07 -6.30 11.05
CA VAL A 405 -12.95 -5.36 10.89
C VAL A 405 -12.33 -4.98 12.24
N ALA A 406 -13.14 -4.68 13.26
CA ALA A 406 -12.66 -4.41 14.61
C ALA A 406 -11.78 -5.57 15.13
N ARG A 407 -12.18 -6.82 14.87
CA ARG A 407 -11.39 -8.00 15.24
C ARG A 407 -10.05 -8.05 14.52
N LEU A 408 -10.00 -7.78 13.21
CA LEU A 408 -8.75 -7.70 12.46
C LEU A 408 -7.83 -6.59 13.01
N LEU A 409 -8.39 -5.43 13.33
CA LEU A 409 -7.65 -4.29 13.87
C LEU A 409 -7.09 -4.57 15.28
N THR A 410 -7.79 -5.34 16.12
CA THR A 410 -7.25 -5.76 17.43
C THR A 410 -6.00 -6.64 17.29
N TRP A 411 -5.83 -7.32 16.16
CA TRP A 411 -4.65 -8.13 15.87
C TRP A 411 -3.69 -7.50 14.85
N SER A 412 -3.91 -6.25 14.43
CA SER A 412 -3.15 -5.61 13.35
C SER A 412 -1.64 -5.71 13.55
N ALA A 413 -1.14 -5.35 14.74
CA ALA A 413 0.28 -5.43 15.07
C ALA A 413 0.86 -6.86 15.04
N GLN A 414 0.06 -7.88 15.39
CA GLN A 414 0.49 -9.29 15.38
C GLN A 414 0.45 -9.86 13.95
N LEU A 415 -0.58 -9.54 13.18
CA LEU A 415 -0.74 -9.96 11.80
C LEU A 415 0.33 -9.34 10.90
N LEU A 416 0.63 -8.06 11.04
CA LEU A 416 1.68 -7.36 10.26
C LEU A 416 3.09 -7.91 10.50
N ARG A 417 3.34 -8.52 11.66
CA ARG A 417 4.63 -9.15 12.01
C ARG A 417 4.70 -10.61 11.60
N ALA A 418 3.58 -11.22 11.24
CA ALA A 418 3.48 -12.63 10.89
C ALA A 418 3.61 -12.83 9.36
N ASP A 419 4.20 -13.96 8.98
CA ASP A 419 4.18 -14.44 7.59
C ASP A 419 2.84 -15.12 7.27
N ASN A 420 2.66 -15.62 6.04
CA ASN A 420 1.40 -16.26 5.61
C ASN A 420 0.91 -17.32 6.61
N THR A 421 1.81 -18.18 7.10
CA THR A 421 1.46 -19.25 8.05
C THR A 421 1.11 -18.70 9.42
N GLY A 422 1.85 -17.70 9.92
CA GLY A 422 1.54 -17.04 11.18
C GLY A 422 0.21 -16.28 11.16
N CYS A 423 -0.09 -15.57 10.05
CA CYS A 423 -1.37 -14.90 9.85
C CYS A 423 -2.52 -15.91 9.83
N LEU A 424 -2.39 -17.01 9.08
CA LEU A 424 -3.42 -18.06 9.04
C LEU A 424 -3.60 -18.72 10.42
N ARG A 425 -2.52 -18.96 11.19
CA ARG A 425 -2.63 -19.50 12.56
C ARG A 425 -3.39 -18.54 13.48
N LEU A 426 -3.14 -17.25 13.41
CA LEU A 426 -3.83 -16.24 14.22
C LEU A 426 -5.29 -16.08 13.81
N LEU A 427 -5.57 -15.95 12.52
CA LEU A 427 -6.93 -15.75 11.99
C LEU A 427 -7.83 -16.98 12.16
N MET A 428 -7.25 -18.18 12.13
CA MET A 428 -7.98 -19.44 12.29
C MET A 428 -8.00 -19.96 13.74
N ARG A 429 -7.36 -19.26 14.69
CA ARG A 429 -7.33 -19.63 16.11
C ARG A 429 -8.74 -19.69 16.69
N SER A 430 -9.10 -20.80 17.32
CA SER A 430 -10.32 -20.95 18.13
C SER A 430 -10.04 -20.61 19.60
N PHE A 431 -11.09 -20.37 20.39
CA PHE A 431 -10.94 -20.22 21.84
C PHE A 431 -10.33 -21.48 22.48
N SER A 432 -9.43 -21.30 23.46
CA SER A 432 -8.82 -22.37 24.27
C SER A 432 -8.82 -21.97 25.74
N ILE A 433 -9.13 -22.91 26.64
CA ILE A 433 -9.20 -22.68 28.10
C ILE A 433 -7.81 -22.40 28.69
N ASP A 434 -6.75 -22.95 28.09
CA ASP A 434 -5.36 -22.83 28.59
C ASP A 434 -4.77 -21.40 28.48
N ASP A 435 -5.48 -20.47 27.82
CA ASP A 435 -4.98 -19.14 27.49
C ASP A 435 -5.30 -18.04 28.54
N VAL A 436 -5.92 -18.39 29.68
CA VAL A 436 -6.57 -17.38 30.55
C VAL A 436 -6.41 -17.66 32.05
N GLU A 437 -5.95 -16.65 32.81
CA GLU A 437 -5.93 -16.66 34.28
C GLU A 437 -7.25 -16.16 34.92
N ASP A 438 -8.07 -15.35 34.20
CA ASP A 438 -9.36 -14.79 34.71
C ASP A 438 -10.48 -14.68 33.64
N LEU A 439 -11.66 -15.25 33.89
CA LEU A 439 -12.83 -15.26 32.98
C LEU A 439 -13.47 -13.88 32.79
N SER A 440 -13.28 -12.96 33.75
CA SER A 440 -13.85 -11.61 33.72
C SER A 440 -13.26 -10.71 32.62
N ASP A 441 -11.99 -10.97 32.25
CA ASP A 441 -11.28 -10.23 31.20
C ASP A 441 -11.83 -10.52 29.80
N HIS A 442 -12.38 -11.72 29.56
CA HIS A 442 -12.97 -12.08 28.27
C HIS A 442 -14.27 -11.34 27.97
N VAL A 443 -15.13 -11.18 28.98
CA VAL A 443 -16.37 -10.41 28.85
C VAL A 443 -16.05 -8.94 28.57
N THR A 444 -15.07 -8.38 29.30
CA THR A 444 -14.60 -7.01 29.08
C THR A 444 -14.02 -6.82 27.68
N SER A 445 -13.25 -7.79 27.18
CA SER A 445 -12.71 -7.79 25.81
C SER A 445 -13.81 -7.79 24.74
N ALA A 446 -14.84 -8.61 24.92
CA ALA A 446 -15.99 -8.65 24.01
C ALA A 446 -16.80 -7.34 24.01
N ILE A 447 -17.04 -6.73 25.17
CA ILE A 447 -17.72 -5.43 25.28
C ILE A 447 -16.91 -4.35 24.56
N ASN A 448 -15.59 -4.33 24.75
CA ASN A 448 -14.71 -3.37 24.09
C ASN A 448 -14.67 -3.56 22.57
N LEU A 449 -14.74 -4.80 22.09
CA LEU A 449 -14.81 -5.10 20.66
C LEU A 449 -16.11 -4.56 20.03
N VAL A 450 -17.25 -4.71 20.71
CA VAL A 450 -18.55 -4.17 20.25
C VAL A 450 -18.51 -2.64 20.22
N ARG A 451 -18.00 -2.00 21.28
CA ARG A 451 -17.84 -0.55 21.32
C ARG A 451 -16.96 -0.05 20.17
N PHE A 452 -15.87 -0.76 19.90
CA PHE A 452 -15.00 -0.42 18.77
C PHE A 452 -15.73 -0.55 17.43
N ALA A 453 -16.50 -1.61 17.22
CA ALA A 453 -17.31 -1.79 16.02
C ALA A 453 -18.36 -0.68 15.82
N GLN A 454 -19.02 -0.24 16.90
CA GLN A 454 -20.00 0.85 16.86
C GLN A 454 -19.35 2.18 16.46
N VAL A 455 -18.15 2.47 16.96
CA VAL A 455 -17.37 3.65 16.56
C VAL A 455 -16.93 3.58 15.09
N LEU A 456 -16.58 2.38 14.59
CA LEU A 456 -16.24 2.18 13.18
C LEU A 456 -17.46 2.37 12.25
N GLN A 457 -18.65 2.01 12.73
CA GLN A 457 -19.93 2.17 12.04
C GLN A 457 -20.39 3.64 12.02
N ASN A 458 -20.33 4.34 13.17
CA ASN A 458 -20.66 5.76 13.28
C ASN A 458 -19.68 6.48 14.23
N PRO A 459 -18.72 7.27 13.71
CA PRO A 459 -17.74 8.00 14.50
C PRO A 459 -18.31 9.14 15.36
N LEU A 460 -19.59 9.49 15.19
CA LEU A 460 -20.26 10.61 15.86
C LEU A 460 -21.26 10.17 16.94
N THR A 461 -21.28 8.90 17.32
CA THR A 461 -22.17 8.40 18.37
C THR A 461 -21.79 8.99 19.74
N GLU A 462 -22.56 9.96 20.22
CA GLU A 462 -22.44 10.50 21.59
C GLU A 462 -22.85 9.43 22.60
N GLN A 463 -21.96 9.09 23.53
CA GLN A 463 -22.32 8.25 24.69
C GLN A 463 -22.97 9.14 25.75
N VAL A 464 -24.26 8.93 26.01
CA VAL A 464 -24.93 9.49 27.18
C VAL A 464 -24.95 8.42 28.25
N GLU A 465 -24.01 8.46 29.19
CA GLU A 465 -24.24 7.90 30.53
C GLU A 465 -23.26 8.50 31.56
N GLY A 466 -23.76 9.47 32.34
CA GLY A 466 -23.06 10.07 33.48
C GLY A 466 -23.60 11.46 33.84
N LYS A 467 -24.32 11.57 34.97
CA LYS A 467 -24.97 12.80 35.48
C LYS A 467 -23.94 13.89 35.83
N ASP A 468 -24.34 15.14 35.60
CA ASP A 468 -23.57 16.40 35.64
C ASP A 468 -22.69 16.61 34.40
N GLY A 469 -23.17 17.48 33.51
CA GLY A 469 -22.67 17.71 32.14
C GLY A 469 -21.29 18.34 32.00
N VAL A 470 -20.27 17.79 32.66
CA VAL A 470 -18.86 17.94 32.34
C VAL A 470 -18.14 16.64 32.72
N GLU A 471 -17.72 15.85 31.74
CA GLU A 471 -16.89 14.66 31.98
C GLU A 471 -15.52 15.05 32.55
N VAL A 472 -15.17 14.45 33.69
CA VAL A 472 -13.88 14.54 34.35
C VAL A 472 -13.18 13.19 34.20
N VAL A 473 -11.96 13.17 33.65
CA VAL A 473 -11.15 11.94 33.53
C VAL A 473 -10.21 11.82 34.74
N GLU A 474 -10.27 10.69 35.45
CA GLU A 474 -9.41 10.35 36.61
C GLU A 474 -8.64 9.05 36.29
N PHE A 475 -7.30 9.03 36.42
CA PHE A 475 -6.48 7.85 36.10
C PHE A 475 -6.20 7.00 37.36
N GLY A 476 -6.34 5.67 37.23
CA GLY A 476 -6.09 4.68 38.29
C GLY A 476 -4.61 4.31 38.51
N PRO A 477 -4.31 3.44 39.50
CA PRO A 477 -2.96 3.16 39.98
C PRO A 477 -2.06 2.47 38.93
N GLY A 478 -0.87 3.03 38.69
CA GLY A 478 0.15 2.55 37.77
C GLY A 478 1.50 3.27 37.98
N SER A 479 2.57 2.78 37.36
CA SER A 479 3.94 3.30 37.52
C SER A 479 4.07 4.80 37.19
N LEU A 480 4.59 5.58 38.16
CA LEU A 480 4.89 7.02 38.17
C LEU A 480 4.59 7.80 36.88
N GLY A 481 3.40 8.39 36.85
CA GLY A 481 2.91 9.29 35.80
C GLY A 481 3.49 10.71 35.85
N ILE A 482 3.32 11.40 34.72
CA ILE A 482 3.96 12.65 34.28
C ILE A 482 3.83 13.83 35.25
N VAL A 483 4.92 14.58 35.39
CA VAL A 483 5.01 15.88 36.08
C VAL A 483 4.75 17.03 35.08
N LEU A 484 3.79 17.90 35.37
CA LEU A 484 3.64 19.19 34.67
C LEU A 484 3.77 20.35 35.67
N THR A 485 4.64 21.31 35.36
CA THR A 485 4.76 22.58 36.09
C THR A 485 4.72 23.77 35.13
N ALA A 486 3.99 24.83 35.48
CA ALA A 486 4.21 26.17 34.93
C ALA A 486 4.62 27.14 36.04
N ALA A 487 5.55 28.04 35.73
CA ALA A 487 6.11 28.99 36.68
C ALA A 487 5.06 30.04 37.10
N LYS A 488 5.00 30.31 38.42
CA LYS A 488 4.34 31.44 39.11
C LYS A 488 2.86 31.34 39.57
N THR A 489 2.30 30.15 39.82
CA THR A 489 1.03 30.04 40.57
C THR A 489 1.22 29.76 42.08
N PRO A 490 0.32 30.27 42.97
CA PRO A 490 0.35 30.00 44.41
C PRO A 490 0.24 28.49 44.70
N PHE A 491 0.92 28.06 45.77
CA PHE A 491 1.12 26.65 46.11
C PHE A 491 -0.18 25.84 46.29
N ALA A 492 -1.29 26.49 46.68
CA ALA A 492 -2.55 25.84 47.01
C ALA A 492 -3.35 25.29 45.81
N ASN A 493 -3.04 25.72 44.58
CA ASN A 493 -3.78 25.33 43.37
C ASN A 493 -2.92 24.53 42.38
N ARG A 494 -1.94 23.78 42.88
CA ARG A 494 -1.08 22.92 42.08
C ARG A 494 -1.61 21.48 42.09
N LEU A 495 -1.69 20.86 40.91
CA LEU A 495 -1.92 19.42 40.76
C LEU A 495 -0.64 18.68 41.19
N ALA A 496 -0.72 17.92 42.29
CA ALA A 496 0.33 17.05 42.79
C ALA A 496 -0.30 15.75 43.30
N VAL A 497 0.44 14.64 43.20
CA VAL A 497 0.09 13.34 43.81
C VAL A 497 -0.10 13.57 45.31
N LYS A 498 -1.28 13.23 45.84
CA LYS A 498 -1.65 13.58 47.22
C LYS A 498 -1.14 12.61 48.29
N ASP A 499 -1.07 11.31 48.00
CA ASP A 499 -0.61 10.29 48.96
C ASP A 499 0.03 9.08 48.25
N PHE A 500 0.83 8.33 49.02
CA PHE A 500 1.67 7.20 48.58
C PHE A 500 1.67 6.09 49.64
N VAL A 501 1.52 4.84 49.22
CA VAL A 501 1.66 3.66 50.09
C VAL A 501 2.99 2.97 49.80
N ALA A 502 3.87 2.92 50.80
CA ALA A 502 5.15 2.24 50.69
C ALA A 502 4.98 0.71 50.82
N ASP A 503 5.43 -0.05 49.84
CA ASP A 503 5.53 -1.50 49.97
C ASP A 503 6.69 -1.84 50.94
N SER A 504 6.36 -2.50 52.04
CA SER A 504 7.30 -2.83 53.12
C SER A 504 8.12 -4.08 52.85
N SER A 505 7.86 -4.79 51.75
CA SER A 505 8.54 -6.04 51.38
C SER A 505 9.64 -5.88 50.30
N ALA A 506 9.71 -4.75 49.59
CA ALA A 506 10.73 -4.47 48.57
C ALA A 506 11.93 -3.67 49.13
N PRO A 507 13.19 -4.04 48.81
CA PRO A 507 14.39 -3.48 49.43
C PRO A 507 14.62 -1.97 49.20
N ASN A 508 13.89 -1.36 48.25
CA ASN A 508 13.99 0.07 47.90
C ASN A 508 12.78 0.93 48.28
N LYS A 509 11.77 0.39 48.98
CA LYS A 509 10.52 1.11 49.32
C LYS A 509 9.89 1.87 48.14
N GLN A 510 9.85 1.28 46.94
CA GLN A 510 9.01 1.81 45.87
C GLN A 510 7.55 1.57 46.24
N GLY A 511 6.70 2.55 46.00
CA GLY A 511 5.27 2.49 46.32
C GLY A 511 4.45 3.09 45.20
N GLN A 512 3.13 2.97 45.32
CA GLN A 512 2.15 3.36 44.30
C GLN A 512 1.45 4.68 44.66
N ALA A 513 1.07 5.46 43.63
CA ALA A 513 0.31 6.70 43.77
C ALA A 513 -1.21 6.40 43.76
N GLU A 514 -1.96 6.97 44.72
CA GLU A 514 -3.38 6.62 44.91
C GLU A 514 -4.39 7.40 44.02
N ALA A 515 -4.08 8.60 43.47
CA ALA A 515 -4.99 9.34 42.56
C ALA A 515 -4.31 10.49 41.76
N THR A 516 -4.86 10.88 40.59
CA THR A 516 -4.47 12.05 39.74
C THR A 516 -5.71 12.90 39.32
N GLY A 517 -5.58 14.23 39.09
CA GLY A 517 -6.73 15.21 39.08
C GLY A 517 -7.42 15.59 37.73
N ARG A 518 -8.24 16.69 37.72
CA ARG A 518 -9.38 16.96 36.77
C ARG A 518 -9.18 18.01 35.63
N VAL A 519 -9.84 17.85 34.46
CA VAL A 519 -9.90 18.74 33.24
C VAL A 519 -11.36 19.17 32.94
N HIS A 520 -11.62 20.34 32.29
CA HIS A 520 -12.99 20.88 32.03
C HIS A 520 -13.35 21.02 30.54
N ILE A 521 -14.65 20.98 30.21
CA ILE A 521 -15.20 21.27 28.87
C ILE A 521 -15.06 22.77 28.55
N GLY A 522 -14.38 23.09 27.45
CA GLY A 522 -14.11 24.46 26.98
C GLY A 522 -12.63 24.83 26.91
N ASP A 523 -11.72 23.97 27.39
CA ASP A 523 -10.28 24.17 27.24
C ASP A 523 -9.83 23.85 25.80
N LEU A 524 -9.01 24.72 25.20
CA LEU A 524 -8.55 24.56 23.81
C LEU A 524 -7.38 23.60 23.73
N LEU A 525 -7.36 22.75 22.71
CA LEU A 525 -6.28 21.80 22.48
C LEU A 525 -4.97 22.55 22.15
N GLU A 526 -3.94 22.40 22.97
CA GLU A 526 -2.66 23.10 22.78
C GLU A 526 -1.67 22.26 22.01
N SER A 527 -1.57 20.97 22.32
CA SER A 527 -0.67 20.06 21.62
C SER A 527 -1.10 18.60 21.77
N ILE A 528 -0.74 17.77 20.78
CA ILE A 528 -0.82 16.32 20.87
C ILE A 528 0.59 15.76 20.78
N ASN A 529 0.99 14.89 21.71
CA ASN A 529 2.34 14.33 21.83
C ASN A 529 3.46 15.39 21.85
N GLY A 530 3.18 16.57 22.41
CA GLY A 530 4.13 17.68 22.47
C GLY A 530 4.21 18.55 21.20
N PHE A 531 3.39 18.30 20.17
CA PHE A 531 3.31 19.14 18.97
C PHE A 531 2.26 20.25 19.11
N PRO A 532 2.63 21.54 19.11
CA PRO A 532 1.69 22.64 19.29
C PRO A 532 0.69 22.74 18.12
N ILE A 533 -0.59 22.83 18.45
CA ILE A 533 -1.71 22.93 17.52
C ILE A 533 -2.18 24.37 17.54
N SER A 534 -1.71 25.16 16.58
CA SER A 534 -2.27 26.48 16.30
C SER A 534 -2.54 26.62 14.80
N GLY A 535 -3.72 27.11 14.45
CA GLY A 535 -4.14 27.32 13.06
C GLY A 535 -4.78 26.11 12.36
N PHE A 536 -5.10 25.03 13.06
CA PHE A 536 -5.75 23.84 12.51
C PHE A 536 -7.28 23.92 12.60
N THR A 537 -7.98 23.45 11.58
CA THR A 537 -9.44 23.28 11.60
C THR A 537 -9.83 21.98 12.31
N THR A 538 -11.07 21.90 12.81
CA THR A 538 -11.58 20.74 13.57
C THR A 538 -11.43 19.41 12.81
N GLU A 539 -11.51 19.44 11.48
CA GLU A 539 -11.38 18.27 10.62
C GLU A 539 -9.92 17.81 10.43
N GLU A 540 -8.96 18.72 10.54
CA GLU A 540 -7.53 18.37 10.46
C GLU A 540 -7.00 17.79 11.78
N VAL A 541 -7.57 18.22 12.90
CA VAL A 541 -7.29 17.64 14.23
C VAL A 541 -7.81 16.20 14.30
N LYS A 542 -9.03 15.94 13.81
CA LYS A 542 -9.59 14.58 13.72
C LYS A 542 -8.73 13.66 12.85
N ARG A 543 -8.25 14.14 11.69
CA ARG A 543 -7.33 13.37 10.84
C ARG A 543 -6.01 13.07 11.54
N HIS A 544 -5.44 14.03 12.27
CA HIS A 544 -4.17 13.79 12.98
C HIS A 544 -4.31 12.80 14.12
N ILE A 545 -5.41 12.86 14.90
CA ILE A 545 -5.68 11.90 15.98
C ILE A 545 -5.90 10.48 15.43
N GLN A 546 -6.55 10.35 14.26
CA GLN A 546 -6.76 9.06 13.58
C GLN A 546 -5.47 8.42 13.07
N LEU A 547 -4.40 9.19 12.91
CA LEU A 547 -3.13 8.74 12.32
C LEU A 547 -2.04 8.40 13.35
N ILE A 548 -2.30 8.57 14.65
CA ILE A 548 -1.32 8.35 15.72
C ILE A 548 -1.57 6.99 16.39
N ALA A 549 -0.54 6.13 16.45
CA ALA A 549 -0.59 4.87 17.18
C ALA A 549 -0.65 5.12 18.70
N ARG A 550 -1.54 4.42 19.42
CA ARG A 550 -1.81 4.64 20.85
C ARG A 550 -0.66 4.12 21.75
N PRO A 551 -0.39 4.76 22.92
CA PRO A 551 -1.11 5.88 23.53
C PRO A 551 -0.59 7.26 23.11
N PHE A 552 -1.45 8.28 23.18
CA PHE A 552 -1.08 9.67 22.89
C PHE A 552 -1.37 10.60 24.07
N PHE A 553 -0.50 11.60 24.26
CA PHE A 553 -0.55 12.63 25.29
C PHE A 553 -1.20 13.88 24.73
N ILE A 554 -2.07 14.53 25.50
CA ILE A 554 -2.76 15.75 25.07
C ILE A 554 -2.47 16.85 26.09
N ALA A 555 -2.00 18.00 25.62
CA ALA A 555 -1.91 19.21 26.45
C ALA A 555 -3.02 20.19 26.04
N PHE A 556 -3.64 20.81 27.03
CA PHE A 556 -4.73 21.76 26.86
C PHE A 556 -4.29 23.16 27.28
N ARG A 557 -4.63 24.15 26.46
CA ARG A 557 -4.46 25.58 26.71
C ARG A 557 -5.79 26.18 27.13
N ARG A 558 -5.84 26.68 28.34
CA ARG A 558 -7.02 27.39 28.85
C ARG A 558 -7.19 28.69 28.08
N CYS A 559 -8.32 28.86 27.40
CA CYS A 559 -8.66 30.14 26.78
C CYS A 559 -9.06 31.10 27.91
N PRO A 560 -8.39 32.26 28.09
CA PRO A 560 -8.89 33.23 29.04
C PRO A 560 -10.25 33.71 28.54
N THR A 561 -11.27 33.58 29.38
CA THR A 561 -12.51 34.33 29.21
C THR A 561 -12.17 35.78 28.93
N ILE A 562 -12.78 36.35 27.90
CA ILE A 562 -12.69 37.77 27.57
C ILE A 562 -13.20 38.54 28.79
N GLU A 563 -12.28 38.90 29.66
CA GLU A 563 -12.38 39.98 30.64
C GLU A 563 -10.96 40.22 31.16
N GLU A 564 -10.59 41.49 31.24
CA GLU A 564 -9.33 42.03 31.79
C GLU A 564 -8.15 42.20 30.81
N SER A 565 -8.29 43.27 30.02
CA SER A 565 -7.21 44.16 29.63
C SER A 565 -6.26 44.52 30.79
N SER A 566 -4.93 44.45 30.58
CA SER A 566 -4.02 45.62 30.63
C SER A 566 -2.54 45.25 30.91
N SER A 567 -1.68 46.11 30.37
CA SER A 567 -0.25 46.31 30.66
C SER A 567 0.74 45.35 30.00
N GLY A 568 1.54 45.93 29.10
CA GLY A 568 2.56 45.25 28.32
C GLY A 568 3.96 45.35 28.92
N ALA A 569 4.87 44.57 28.34
CA ALA A 569 6.30 44.83 28.33
C ALA A 569 6.95 43.95 27.24
N LYS A 570 7.82 44.57 26.44
CA LYS A 570 8.71 43.94 25.44
C LYS A 570 9.90 43.25 26.14
N ILE A 571 10.77 42.62 25.30
CA ILE A 571 12.24 42.38 25.42
C ILE A 571 12.60 40.88 25.66
N PRO A 572 13.70 40.30 25.12
CA PRO A 572 14.20 40.24 23.73
C PRO A 572 14.84 38.86 23.37
N VAL A 573 15.40 38.77 22.16
CA VAL A 573 16.26 37.68 21.64
C VAL A 573 17.69 37.77 22.21
N SER A 574 18.17 36.73 22.93
CA SER A 574 19.59 36.32 22.96
C SER A 574 19.79 35.07 23.82
N LEU A 575 20.33 33.99 23.25
CA LEU A 575 21.45 33.16 23.77
C LEU A 575 21.47 31.77 23.10
N LEU A 576 22.15 31.72 21.95
CA LEU A 576 22.88 30.55 21.49
C LEU A 576 24.21 30.49 22.23
N SER A 577 24.49 29.40 22.95
CA SER A 577 25.80 28.70 22.96
C SER A 577 25.79 27.50 23.91
N PRO A 578 26.47 26.38 23.57
CA PRO A 578 26.53 25.19 24.40
C PRO A 578 27.76 25.22 25.32
N ARG A 579 27.63 24.75 26.57
CA ARG A 579 28.76 24.44 27.44
C ARG A 579 28.84 22.95 27.74
N LYS A 580 30.02 22.41 27.46
CA LYS A 580 30.59 21.18 28.03
C LYS A 580 30.84 21.37 29.53
N ASP A 581 30.58 20.34 30.32
CA ASP A 581 31.52 19.76 31.29
C ASP A 581 30.95 18.46 31.87
N ALA A 582 31.83 17.50 32.14
CA ALA A 582 31.59 16.08 32.40
C ALA A 582 31.53 15.72 33.90
N SER A 583 30.85 14.60 34.27
CA SER A 583 31.44 13.46 35.02
C SER A 583 30.40 12.41 35.49
N ASP A 584 30.66 11.18 35.04
CA ASP A 584 30.51 9.83 35.62
C ASP A 584 29.20 9.19 36.17
N SER A 585 28.97 7.99 35.58
CA SER A 585 28.52 6.68 36.11
C SER A 585 27.08 6.47 36.59
N ASP A 586 26.22 5.92 35.72
CA ASP A 586 25.87 4.48 35.64
C ASP A 586 24.44 4.25 35.08
N GLY A 587 24.34 3.43 34.02
CA GLY A 587 23.15 2.62 33.73
C GLY A 587 22.02 3.20 32.86
N GLU A 588 22.29 3.82 31.71
CA GLU A 588 21.25 4.18 30.74
C GLU A 588 20.70 2.96 29.98
N ALA A 589 19.39 2.73 30.07
CA ALA A 589 18.65 1.98 29.05
C ALA A 589 18.61 2.84 27.77
N LEU A 590 19.39 2.41 26.77
CA LEU A 590 19.57 3.06 25.47
C LEU A 590 18.22 3.34 24.78
N PHE A 591 17.81 4.61 24.76
CA PHE A 591 16.96 5.13 23.70
C PHE A 591 17.66 4.84 22.37
N ASP A 592 17.06 4.08 21.45
CA ASP A 592 17.65 3.86 20.12
C ASP A 592 17.73 5.23 19.40
N PRO A 593 18.92 5.84 19.23
CA PRO A 593 19.06 7.20 18.67
C PRO A 593 18.64 7.30 17.20
N LEU A 594 18.26 6.18 16.57
CA LEU A 594 18.00 6.02 15.14
C LEU A 594 16.64 6.49 14.64
N VAL A 595 15.65 6.74 15.50
CA VAL A 595 14.35 7.31 15.06
C VAL A 595 14.53 8.75 14.54
N SER A 596 15.57 9.46 15.00
CA SER A 596 15.92 10.80 14.51
C SER A 596 16.56 10.84 13.12
N LEU A 597 16.93 9.68 12.56
CA LEU A 597 17.70 9.57 11.31
C LEU A 597 16.84 9.40 10.05
N PHE A 598 15.58 8.99 10.18
CA PHE A 598 14.71 8.71 9.03
C PHE A 598 13.98 9.95 8.52
N LEU A 599 13.88 10.05 7.20
CA LEU A 599 13.12 11.11 6.56
C LEU A 599 11.62 10.93 6.82
N PRO A 600 10.83 12.02 6.78
CA PRO A 600 9.38 11.91 6.86
C PRO A 600 8.80 11.03 5.74
N GLY A 601 8.13 9.94 6.12
CA GLY A 601 7.62 8.90 5.22
C GLY A 601 8.60 7.75 4.95
N GLU A 602 9.83 7.81 5.47
CA GLU A 602 10.82 6.74 5.38
C GLU A 602 10.55 5.67 6.46
N MET A 603 10.54 4.40 6.06
CA MET A 603 10.25 3.25 6.90
C MET A 603 11.33 2.18 6.73
N CYS A 604 11.80 1.62 7.85
CA CYS A 604 12.78 0.53 7.86
C CYS A 604 12.11 -0.82 7.61
N TYR A 605 12.52 -1.52 6.56
CA TYR A 605 12.05 -2.87 6.22
C TYR A 605 12.92 -3.98 6.81
N ALA A 606 14.23 -3.75 6.90
CA ALA A 606 15.17 -4.72 7.44
C ALA A 606 16.36 -4.02 8.12
N ASN A 607 16.88 -4.64 9.17
CA ASN A 607 18.17 -4.29 9.73
C ASN A 607 18.94 -5.56 10.08
N VAL A 608 20.25 -5.57 9.83
CA VAL A 608 21.10 -6.75 9.96
C VAL A 608 22.48 -6.34 10.45
N GLU A 609 23.08 -7.10 11.35
CA GLU A 609 24.48 -6.91 11.72
C GLU A 609 25.40 -7.51 10.66
N THR A 610 26.38 -6.73 10.21
CA THR A 610 27.26 -7.12 9.11
C THR A 610 28.61 -6.43 9.23
N SER A 611 29.59 -6.89 8.46
CA SER A 611 30.87 -6.24 8.36
C SER A 611 31.05 -5.60 6.98
N MET A 612 31.23 -4.28 6.93
CA MET A 612 31.50 -3.55 5.69
C MET A 612 33.00 -3.40 5.48
N LEU A 613 33.49 -3.67 4.27
CA LEU A 613 34.89 -3.42 3.90
C LEU A 613 35.11 -1.92 3.66
N LYS A 614 36.07 -1.32 4.37
CA LYS A 614 36.49 0.08 4.18
C LYS A 614 37.97 0.13 3.83
N PHE A 615 38.31 1.07 2.95
CA PHE A 615 39.68 1.35 2.57
C PHE A 615 40.20 2.55 3.35
N SER A 616 41.41 2.45 3.88
CA SER A 616 42.14 3.52 4.54
C SER A 616 43.49 3.71 3.88
N LEU A 617 43.88 4.96 3.67
CA LEU A 617 45.21 5.30 3.16
C LEU A 617 46.26 5.05 4.25
N ALA A 618 47.28 4.26 3.92
CA ALA A 618 48.44 4.04 4.76
C ALA A 618 49.52 5.10 4.52
N HIS A 619 50.47 5.21 5.46
CA HIS A 619 51.54 6.21 5.42
C HIS A 619 52.50 6.07 4.24
N ASP A 620 52.58 4.90 3.61
CA ASP A 620 53.39 4.61 2.42
C ASP A 620 52.66 4.89 1.10
N GLY A 621 51.42 5.39 1.16
CA GLY A 621 50.56 5.63 0.00
C GLY A 621 49.76 4.41 -0.47
N SER A 622 49.89 3.26 0.19
CA SER A 622 49.07 2.07 -0.09
C SER A 622 47.68 2.16 0.54
N CYS A 623 46.71 1.40 0.02
CA CYS A 623 45.38 1.28 0.63
C CYS A 623 45.30 0.01 1.49
N LEU A 624 45.14 0.18 2.80
CA LEU A 624 44.79 -0.91 3.70
C LEU A 624 43.28 -1.11 3.69
N ALA A 625 42.84 -2.33 3.41
CA ALA A 625 41.43 -2.71 3.49
C ALA A 625 41.17 -3.38 4.84
N HIS A 626 40.19 -2.90 5.59
CA HIS A 626 39.77 -3.50 6.86
C HIS A 626 38.25 -3.61 6.94
N TYR A 627 37.77 -4.65 7.61
CA TYR A 627 36.36 -4.82 7.88
C TYR A 627 35.94 -4.03 9.11
N ILE A 628 34.74 -3.46 9.03
CA ILE A 628 34.11 -2.71 10.09
C ILE A 628 32.80 -3.37 10.39
N SER A 629 32.62 -3.84 11.62
CA SER A 629 31.35 -4.36 12.09
C SER A 629 30.38 -3.21 12.40
N GLY A 630 29.15 -3.37 11.93
CA GLY A 630 28.12 -2.36 11.99
C GLY A 630 26.74 -2.95 11.75
N LYS A 631 25.73 -2.08 11.79
CA LYS A 631 24.35 -2.42 11.51
C LYS A 631 23.94 -1.80 10.17
N PHE A 632 23.40 -2.63 9.30
CA PHE A 632 22.94 -2.25 7.97
C PHE A 632 21.41 -2.21 7.95
N TYR A 633 20.85 -1.07 7.59
CA TYR A 633 19.42 -0.82 7.49
C TYR A 633 19.02 -0.71 6.03
N ILE A 634 17.86 -1.26 5.70
CA ILE A 634 17.21 -1.10 4.40
C ILE A 634 15.86 -0.44 4.66
N THR A 635 15.65 0.73 4.09
CA THR A 635 14.37 1.45 4.15
C THR A 635 13.66 1.40 2.79
N ASN A 636 12.43 1.91 2.74
CA ASN A 636 11.73 2.19 1.47
C ASN A 636 12.41 3.26 0.60
N TYR A 637 13.49 3.89 1.08
CA TYR A 637 14.21 4.94 0.37
C TYR A 637 15.68 4.65 0.15
N ARG A 638 16.43 4.24 1.18
CA ARG A 638 17.88 4.10 1.17
C ARG A 638 18.37 2.93 2.02
N CYS A 639 19.59 2.51 1.72
CA CYS A 639 20.39 1.69 2.61
C CYS A 639 21.22 2.60 3.52
N ILE A 640 21.39 2.23 4.78
CA ILE A 640 22.18 2.97 5.76
C ILE A 640 23.06 1.98 6.53
N PHE A 641 24.34 2.28 6.70
CA PHE A 641 25.26 1.51 7.53
C PHE A 641 25.82 2.39 8.65
N THR A 642 25.72 1.89 9.89
CA THR A 642 26.24 2.56 11.09
C THR A 642 27.19 1.63 11.84
N ARG A 643 28.26 2.17 12.41
CA ARG A 643 29.21 1.42 13.25
C ARG A 643 28.63 1.08 14.62
N LEU A 644 28.93 -0.12 15.14
CA LEU A 644 28.49 -0.56 16.48
C LEU A 644 29.12 0.26 17.61
N LEU A 645 30.37 0.70 17.45
CA LEU A 645 31.15 1.36 18.50
C LEU A 645 30.99 2.90 18.52
N SER A 646 30.19 3.47 17.62
CA SER A 646 29.93 4.92 17.55
C SER A 646 28.46 5.17 17.15
N PRO A 647 27.50 4.94 18.07
CA PRO A 647 26.08 5.02 17.77
C PRO A 647 25.67 6.43 17.30
N GLY A 648 25.05 6.54 16.12
CA GLY A 648 24.44 7.77 15.60
C GLY A 648 25.13 8.40 14.39
N GLU A 649 26.37 8.01 14.05
CA GLU A 649 27.04 8.48 12.82
C GLU A 649 26.77 7.51 11.64
N ILE A 650 26.35 8.05 10.49
CA ILE A 650 26.16 7.27 9.25
C ILE A 650 27.51 7.13 8.55
N ASP A 651 28.06 5.91 8.52
CA ASP A 651 29.30 5.60 7.80
C ASP A 651 29.08 5.49 6.28
N TRP A 652 27.91 4.98 5.87
CA TRP A 652 27.56 4.82 4.46
C TRP A 652 26.04 4.87 4.27
N GLN A 653 25.60 5.51 3.18
CA GLN A 653 24.20 5.48 2.77
C GLN A 653 24.05 5.63 1.27
N VAL A 654 23.00 5.04 0.70
CA VAL A 654 22.65 5.24 -0.70
C VAL A 654 21.15 5.01 -0.92
N PRO A 655 20.45 5.84 -1.73
CA PRO A 655 19.08 5.52 -2.13
C PRO A 655 19.01 4.16 -2.83
N VAL A 656 17.98 3.36 -2.53
CA VAL A 656 17.84 1.99 -3.07
C VAL A 656 17.79 2.01 -4.60
N LEU A 657 17.16 3.01 -5.21
CA LEU A 657 17.10 3.17 -6.67
C LEU A 657 18.38 3.73 -7.30
N SER A 658 19.36 4.12 -6.49
CA SER A 658 20.71 4.45 -6.96
C SER A 658 21.61 3.21 -7.08
N ILE A 659 21.13 2.03 -6.68
CA ILE A 659 21.84 0.77 -6.85
C ILE A 659 21.77 0.33 -8.33
N SER A 660 22.93 -0.03 -8.89
CA SER A 660 23.08 -0.49 -10.27
C SER A 660 23.08 -2.03 -10.35
N SER A 661 23.78 -2.70 -9.43
CA SER A 661 23.78 -4.17 -9.30
C SER A 661 23.95 -4.60 -7.84
N VAL A 662 23.42 -5.79 -7.52
CA VAL A 662 23.58 -6.46 -6.24
C VAL A 662 24.09 -7.87 -6.52
N ASP A 663 25.38 -8.09 -6.28
CA ASP A 663 26.01 -9.39 -6.51
C ASP A 663 26.15 -10.11 -5.18
N GLY A 664 25.47 -11.25 -5.03
CA GLY A 664 25.55 -12.10 -3.86
C GLY A 664 26.45 -13.29 -4.13
N MET A 665 27.26 -13.67 -3.14
CA MET A 665 28.08 -14.88 -3.20
C MET A 665 27.79 -15.77 -1.99
N ASP A 666 27.43 -17.01 -2.27
CA ASP A 666 27.19 -18.06 -1.28
C ASP A 666 28.21 -19.19 -1.49
N ALA A 667 29.22 -19.25 -0.63
CA ALA A 667 30.25 -20.28 -0.70
C ALA A 667 29.68 -21.70 -0.48
N GLY A 668 28.49 -21.85 0.13
CA GLY A 668 27.84 -23.14 0.38
C GLY A 668 27.35 -23.85 -0.88
N LEU A 669 27.05 -23.10 -1.95
CA LEU A 669 26.60 -23.64 -3.24
C LEU A 669 27.76 -23.90 -4.23
N ALA A 670 28.95 -23.37 -3.95
CA ALA A 670 30.13 -23.42 -4.84
C ALA A 670 31.05 -24.64 -4.62
N MET A 671 30.57 -25.67 -3.91
CA MET A 671 31.32 -26.88 -3.55
C MET A 671 31.72 -27.79 -4.73
N SER A 672 31.42 -27.41 -5.98
CA SER A 672 31.78 -28.17 -7.18
C SER A 672 33.14 -27.79 -7.78
N ASN A 673 33.71 -26.60 -7.46
CA ASN A 673 35.00 -26.18 -8.03
C ASN A 673 35.72 -25.10 -7.16
N PRO A 674 36.54 -25.48 -6.16
CA PRO A 674 37.15 -24.55 -5.19
C PRO A 674 38.02 -23.46 -5.81
N SER A 675 38.77 -23.79 -6.88
CA SER A 675 39.65 -22.82 -7.56
C SER A 675 38.89 -21.71 -8.30
N ALA A 676 37.64 -21.98 -8.72
CA ALA A 676 36.80 -20.97 -9.36
C ALA A 676 36.17 -20.03 -8.31
N LEU A 677 35.85 -20.56 -7.13
CA LEU A 677 35.37 -19.77 -5.99
C LEU A 677 36.46 -18.81 -5.51
N ASP A 678 37.69 -19.29 -5.33
CA ASP A 678 38.84 -18.46 -4.91
C ASP A 678 39.11 -17.33 -5.92
N GLN A 679 39.05 -17.63 -7.23
CA GLN A 679 39.20 -16.64 -8.29
C GLN A 679 38.07 -15.61 -8.30
N ALA A 680 36.83 -16.03 -8.04
CA ALA A 680 35.68 -15.13 -8.00
C ALA A 680 35.65 -14.27 -6.72
N GLN A 681 36.01 -14.81 -5.57
CA GLN A 681 36.19 -14.05 -4.31
C GLN A 681 37.30 -13.00 -4.46
N ALA A 682 38.44 -13.38 -5.05
CA ALA A 682 39.53 -12.46 -5.35
C ALA A 682 39.11 -11.35 -6.34
N ALA A 683 38.35 -11.69 -7.38
CA ALA A 683 37.84 -10.72 -8.36
C ALA A 683 36.87 -9.68 -7.73
N LEU A 684 36.13 -10.06 -6.69
CA LEU A 684 35.20 -9.18 -5.97
C LEU A 684 35.85 -8.45 -4.77
N GLY A 685 37.08 -8.82 -4.40
CA GLY A 685 37.87 -8.18 -3.35
C GLY A 685 37.71 -8.77 -1.94
N PHE A 686 37.12 -9.96 -1.81
CA PHE A 686 36.91 -10.67 -0.55
C PHE A 686 38.12 -11.55 -0.16
N SER A 687 38.17 -11.96 1.11
CA SER A 687 39.12 -12.97 1.62
C SER A 687 38.58 -14.38 1.37
N VAL A 688 39.47 -15.38 1.30
CA VAL A 688 39.09 -16.81 1.17
C VAL A 688 38.23 -17.29 2.36
N HIS A 689 38.30 -16.59 3.49
CA HIS A 689 37.51 -16.88 4.69
C HIS A 689 36.11 -16.24 4.71
N ASP A 690 35.78 -15.37 3.75
CA ASP A 690 34.46 -14.74 3.69
C ASP A 690 33.44 -15.67 2.99
N THR A 691 32.48 -16.22 3.72
CA THR A 691 31.55 -17.25 3.22
C THR A 691 30.27 -16.70 2.60
N TYR A 692 29.73 -15.60 3.12
CA TYR A 692 28.49 -14.98 2.66
C TYR A 692 28.74 -13.49 2.39
N CYS A 693 28.77 -13.10 1.11
CA CYS A 693 29.22 -11.78 0.71
C CYS A 693 28.21 -11.09 -0.20
N VAL A 694 28.04 -9.77 -0.04
CA VAL A 694 27.24 -8.94 -0.95
C VAL A 694 28.08 -7.77 -1.46
N VAL A 695 28.09 -7.58 -2.77
CA VAL A 695 28.63 -6.38 -3.43
C VAL A 695 27.48 -5.55 -3.96
N ILE A 696 27.32 -4.35 -3.44
CA ILE A 696 26.37 -3.36 -3.93
C ILE A 696 27.16 -2.37 -4.80
N ARG A 697 26.88 -2.34 -6.09
CA ARG A 697 27.39 -1.29 -6.99
C ARG A 697 26.32 -0.25 -7.20
N CYS A 698 26.71 1.01 -7.18
CA CYS A 698 25.81 2.14 -7.33
C CYS A 698 26.04 2.84 -8.68
N LYS A 699 25.04 3.63 -9.10
CA LYS A 699 25.07 4.39 -10.36
C LYS A 699 26.04 5.58 -10.30
N ASP A 700 26.44 5.99 -9.09
CA ASP A 700 27.32 7.12 -8.80
C ASP A 700 28.77 6.71 -8.47
N ALA A 701 29.19 5.55 -8.98
CA ALA A 701 30.50 4.93 -8.79
C ALA A 701 30.81 4.42 -7.37
N GLN A 702 29.89 4.48 -6.40
CA GLN A 702 30.07 3.81 -5.11
C GLN A 702 30.03 2.30 -5.25
N VAL A 703 30.85 1.62 -4.43
CA VAL A 703 30.81 0.17 -4.26
C VAL A 703 30.90 -0.17 -2.78
N ALA A 704 29.81 -0.71 -2.22
CA ALA A 704 29.80 -1.24 -0.86
C ALA A 704 29.99 -2.76 -0.88
N ARG A 705 30.85 -3.27 -0.01
CA ARG A 705 31.14 -4.70 0.14
C ARG A 705 30.84 -5.12 1.55
N LEU A 706 29.92 -6.07 1.71
CA LEU A 706 29.41 -6.56 2.98
C LEU A 706 29.77 -8.05 3.13
N SER A 707 30.18 -8.44 4.33
CA SER A 707 30.45 -9.82 4.74
C SER A 707 29.56 -10.18 5.92
N PHE A 708 28.94 -11.36 5.85
CA PHE A 708 27.99 -11.87 6.83
C PHE A 708 28.51 -13.19 7.42
N SER A 709 28.33 -13.35 8.72
CA SER A 709 28.61 -14.62 9.43
C SER A 709 27.43 -15.59 9.36
N ASN A 710 26.19 -15.08 9.22
CA ASN A 710 24.95 -15.84 9.28
C ASN A 710 24.26 -15.90 7.90
N TYR A 711 24.00 -17.12 7.41
CA TYR A 711 23.31 -17.36 6.14
C TYR A 711 21.88 -16.80 6.10
N SER A 712 21.12 -16.94 7.19
CA SER A 712 19.73 -16.47 7.27
C SER A 712 19.67 -14.95 7.12
N GLU A 713 20.60 -14.24 7.76
CA GLU A 713 20.73 -12.78 7.66
C GLU A 713 21.12 -12.32 6.26
N TYR A 714 22.14 -12.96 5.67
CA TYR A 714 22.53 -12.76 4.27
C TYR A 714 21.35 -12.95 3.31
N SER A 715 20.65 -14.09 3.41
CA SER A 715 19.54 -14.43 2.51
C SER A 715 18.37 -13.45 2.64
N LYS A 716 18.01 -13.06 3.88
CA LYS A 716 16.95 -12.05 4.12
C LYS A 716 17.32 -10.70 3.51
N LEU A 717 18.53 -10.22 3.75
CA LEU A 717 19.02 -8.95 3.23
C LEU A 717 19.09 -8.96 1.71
N TYR A 718 19.67 -10.00 1.12
CA TYR A 718 19.83 -10.12 -0.33
C TYR A 718 18.48 -10.10 -1.05
N LYS A 719 17.50 -10.85 -0.55
CA LYS A 719 16.13 -10.87 -1.09
C LYS A 719 15.44 -9.50 -0.95
N CYS A 720 15.48 -8.89 0.23
CA CYS A 720 14.87 -7.58 0.49
C CYS A 720 15.47 -6.48 -0.39
N LEU A 721 16.81 -6.39 -0.41
CA LEU A 721 17.54 -5.38 -1.19
C LEU A 721 17.26 -5.52 -2.69
N THR A 722 17.21 -6.75 -3.21
CA THR A 722 16.93 -6.98 -4.65
C THR A 722 15.50 -6.61 -5.04
N VAL A 723 14.53 -6.68 -4.12
CA VAL A 723 13.16 -6.23 -4.38
C VAL A 723 13.07 -4.70 -4.37
N LEU A 724 13.71 -4.04 -3.42
CA LEU A 724 13.61 -2.57 -3.24
C LEU A 724 14.50 -1.79 -4.21
N ALA A 725 15.70 -2.28 -4.53
CA ALA A 725 16.59 -1.67 -5.50
C ALA A 725 16.04 -1.71 -6.94
N PHE A 726 15.14 -2.66 -7.20
CA PHE A 726 14.53 -2.89 -8.51
C PHE A 726 13.02 -3.04 -8.32
N PRO A 727 12.23 -1.96 -8.16
CA PRO A 727 10.81 -2.01 -7.80
C PRO A 727 9.90 -2.30 -8.99
N ALA A 728 8.86 -3.13 -8.81
CA ALA A 728 8.01 -3.57 -9.93
C ALA A 728 7.28 -2.40 -10.62
N SER A 729 6.91 -1.38 -9.84
CA SER A 729 6.24 -0.17 -10.33
C SER A 729 7.08 1.07 -10.04
N LEU A 730 6.98 2.08 -10.92
CA LEU A 730 7.49 3.43 -10.61
C LEU A 730 6.75 4.06 -9.43
N LEU A 731 5.53 3.62 -9.13
CA LEU A 731 4.74 4.11 -7.99
C LEU A 731 5.27 3.63 -6.64
N ASP A 732 6.13 2.61 -6.62
CA ASP A 732 6.79 2.15 -5.40
C ASP A 732 7.96 3.08 -4.98
N ALA A 733 8.25 4.11 -5.78
CA ALA A 733 9.30 5.07 -5.50
C ALA A 733 8.96 5.96 -4.29
N PHE A 734 9.99 6.29 -3.51
CA PHE A 734 9.86 7.06 -2.27
C PHE A 734 9.18 8.43 -2.43
N CYS A 735 9.26 9.07 -3.60
CA CYS A 735 8.63 10.37 -3.85
C CYS A 735 7.11 10.40 -3.61
N PHE A 736 6.43 9.24 -3.63
CA PHE A 736 4.99 9.12 -3.36
C PHE A 736 4.65 9.00 -1.87
N THR A 737 5.62 8.64 -1.02
CA THR A 737 5.46 8.56 0.43
C THR A 737 6.15 9.72 1.17
N TYR A 738 7.08 10.41 0.52
CA TYR A 738 7.84 11.51 1.10
C TYR A 738 6.94 12.68 1.52
N SER A 739 7.00 13.06 2.80
CA SER A 739 6.15 14.11 3.38
C SER A 739 6.95 15.10 4.25
N PRO A 740 7.69 16.06 3.65
CA PRO A 740 8.58 16.97 4.38
C PRO A 740 7.87 17.69 5.53
N THR A 741 8.55 17.81 6.66
CA THR A 741 8.07 18.43 7.91
C THR A 741 7.96 19.94 7.82
N ILE A 742 8.79 20.59 7.00
CA ILE A 742 8.73 22.01 6.72
C ILE A 742 8.03 22.18 5.36
N PRO A 743 6.98 23.03 5.25
CA PRO A 743 6.38 23.33 3.97
C PRO A 743 7.47 23.89 3.04
N PRO A 744 7.69 23.28 1.87
CA PRO A 744 8.70 23.76 0.94
C PRO A 744 8.42 25.22 0.56
N SER A 745 9.46 26.01 0.26
CA SER A 745 9.28 27.34 -0.33
C SER A 745 8.32 27.24 -1.52
N GLU A 746 7.34 28.16 -1.59
CA GLU A 746 6.41 28.25 -2.72
C GLU A 746 7.20 28.62 -4.00
N VAL A 747 7.74 27.61 -4.66
CA VAL A 747 8.33 27.75 -5.98
C VAL A 747 7.17 27.69 -6.96
N ALA A 748 6.95 28.81 -7.67
CA ALA A 748 6.00 28.83 -8.77
C ALA A 748 6.32 27.68 -9.74
N PRO A 749 5.31 26.88 -10.15
CA PRO A 749 5.54 25.78 -11.08
C PRO A 749 6.13 26.32 -12.39
N PHE A 750 7.00 25.53 -13.03
CA PHE A 750 7.57 25.88 -14.32
C PHE A 750 6.46 26.08 -15.36
N ASP A 751 6.51 27.23 -16.04
CA ASP A 751 5.58 27.61 -17.09
C ASP A 751 6.34 27.85 -18.40
N LEU A 752 6.22 26.90 -19.32
CA LEU A 752 6.89 26.92 -20.60
C LEU A 752 6.46 28.10 -21.48
N ARG A 753 5.21 28.55 -21.37
CA ARG A 753 4.69 29.68 -22.18
C ARG A 753 5.33 30.99 -21.73
N ARG A 754 5.45 31.20 -20.41
CA ARG A 754 6.21 32.34 -19.85
C ARG A 754 7.67 32.33 -20.29
N GLU A 755 8.26 31.15 -20.38
CA GLU A 755 9.64 31.04 -20.89
C GLU A 755 9.73 31.44 -22.36
N TYR A 756 8.78 31.02 -23.21
CA TYR A 756 8.71 31.45 -24.61
C TYR A 756 8.55 32.98 -24.76
N GLU A 757 7.77 33.63 -23.89
CA GLU A 757 7.68 35.10 -23.81
C GLU A 757 9.03 35.71 -23.41
N ARG A 758 9.69 35.18 -22.37
CA ARG A 758 10.99 35.67 -21.90
C ARG A 758 12.08 35.58 -22.96
N ILE A 759 12.11 34.54 -23.80
CA ILE A 759 13.11 34.44 -24.88
C ILE A 759 12.71 35.19 -26.15
N GLY A 760 11.46 35.66 -26.25
CA GLY A 760 10.97 36.49 -27.36
C GLY A 760 10.44 35.69 -28.55
N LEU A 761 10.08 34.42 -28.35
CA LEU A 761 9.45 33.60 -29.40
C LEU A 761 8.02 34.06 -29.73
N LEU A 762 7.38 34.79 -28.82
CA LEU A 762 6.03 35.32 -29.00
C LEU A 762 6.00 36.81 -29.37
N ASP A 763 7.16 37.46 -29.53
CA ASP A 763 7.26 38.90 -29.82
C ASP A 763 6.76 39.25 -31.24
N TYR A 764 6.77 38.28 -32.16
CA TYR A 764 6.39 38.45 -33.57
C TYR A 764 5.34 37.40 -33.99
N PRO A 765 4.06 37.58 -33.60
CA PRO A 765 3.00 36.59 -33.82
C PRO A 765 2.70 36.32 -35.29
N ASP A 766 3.03 37.25 -36.19
CA ASP A 766 2.91 37.06 -37.64
C ASP A 766 3.91 36.03 -38.21
N ARG A 767 4.96 35.69 -37.44
CA ARG A 767 6.02 34.75 -37.85
C ARG A 767 5.88 33.40 -37.16
N LEU A 768 5.77 33.42 -35.84
CA LEU A 768 5.69 32.24 -34.99
C LEU A 768 4.45 32.34 -34.10
N ARG A 769 3.77 31.20 -33.90
CA ARG A 769 2.65 31.07 -32.98
C ARG A 769 2.87 29.90 -32.03
N CYS A 770 2.35 30.03 -30.82
CA CYS A 770 2.26 28.93 -29.87
C CYS A 770 0.97 28.15 -30.11
N ILE A 771 1.08 26.84 -30.32
CA ILE A 771 -0.07 25.93 -30.36
C ILE A 771 -0.12 25.08 -29.10
N ASP A 772 -1.34 24.80 -28.66
CA ASP A 772 -1.59 23.92 -27.53
C ASP A 772 -2.04 22.57 -28.08
N GLN A 773 -1.32 21.50 -27.73
CA GLN A 773 -1.76 20.13 -28.03
C GLN A 773 -3.03 19.80 -27.22
N SER A 774 -3.79 18.80 -27.68
CA SER A 774 -4.92 18.28 -26.90
C SER A 774 -4.43 17.77 -25.52
N PRO A 775 -5.29 17.67 -24.50
CA PRO A 775 -4.92 17.08 -23.21
C PRO A 775 -4.34 15.66 -23.31
N ARG A 776 -4.53 14.99 -24.45
CA ARG A 776 -4.02 13.64 -24.76
C ARG A 776 -2.69 13.66 -25.53
N TYR A 777 -2.14 14.82 -25.86
CA TYR A 777 -0.88 14.99 -26.61
C TYR A 777 -0.88 14.29 -27.98
N GLU A 778 -1.99 14.39 -28.71
CA GLU A 778 -2.20 13.67 -29.98
C GLU A 778 -1.21 14.01 -31.10
N LEU A 779 -0.61 15.20 -31.09
CA LEU A 779 0.37 15.57 -32.12
C LEU A 779 1.73 14.90 -31.84
N CYS A 780 2.16 14.89 -30.60
CA CYS A 780 3.37 14.19 -30.14
C CYS A 780 3.33 13.97 -28.63
N GLU A 781 3.18 12.71 -28.22
CA GLU A 781 3.06 12.30 -26.81
C GLU A 781 4.29 12.59 -25.94
N THR A 782 5.44 12.80 -26.58
CA THR A 782 6.73 12.99 -25.91
C THR A 782 7.21 14.44 -25.95
N TYR A 783 6.43 15.35 -26.53
CA TYR A 783 6.66 16.79 -26.55
C TYR A 783 5.83 17.49 -25.47
N PRO A 784 6.20 18.73 -25.11
CA PRO A 784 5.44 19.52 -24.17
C PRO A 784 4.07 19.91 -24.76
N GLN A 785 3.14 20.30 -23.88
CA GLN A 785 1.81 20.73 -24.28
C GLN A 785 1.82 21.95 -25.22
N HIS A 786 2.80 22.85 -25.05
CA HIS A 786 2.92 24.11 -25.79
C HIS A 786 4.07 24.05 -26.80
N LEU A 787 3.76 24.22 -28.09
CA LEU A 787 4.74 24.11 -29.18
C LEU A 787 4.79 25.36 -30.03
N ILE A 788 6.01 25.80 -30.37
CA ILE A 788 6.23 26.95 -31.26
C ILE A 788 6.35 26.48 -32.71
N VAL A 789 5.46 26.98 -33.55
CA VAL A 789 5.35 26.65 -34.98
C VAL A 789 5.20 27.92 -35.83
N PRO A 790 5.52 27.89 -37.13
CA PRO A 790 5.30 29.03 -38.01
C PRO A 790 3.82 29.37 -38.17
N THR A 791 3.49 30.66 -38.18
CA THR A 791 2.11 31.15 -38.34
C THR A 791 1.52 30.78 -39.70
N GLU A 792 2.35 30.72 -40.74
CA GLU A 792 1.94 30.30 -42.10
C GLU A 792 1.54 28.81 -42.21
N MET A 793 1.90 27.98 -41.23
CA MET A 793 1.60 26.55 -41.24
C MET A 793 0.22 26.27 -40.64
N SER A 794 -0.69 25.71 -41.44
CA SER A 794 -1.97 25.20 -40.93
C SER A 794 -1.79 23.92 -40.12
N ASP A 795 -2.71 23.66 -39.18
CA ASP A 795 -2.64 22.49 -38.30
C ASP A 795 -2.62 21.16 -39.08
N LEU A 796 -3.29 21.10 -40.24
CA LEU A 796 -3.25 19.93 -41.12
C LEU A 796 -1.84 19.68 -41.69
N LYS A 797 -1.15 20.73 -42.13
CA LYS A 797 0.24 20.64 -42.62
C LYS A 797 1.19 20.27 -41.49
N ILE A 798 0.95 20.78 -40.28
CA ILE A 798 1.73 20.44 -39.08
C ILE A 798 1.60 18.94 -38.77
N LYS A 799 0.38 18.39 -38.79
CA LYS A 799 0.14 16.96 -38.60
C LYS A 799 0.83 16.11 -39.68
N ALA A 800 0.79 16.55 -40.93
CA ALA A 800 1.50 15.86 -42.02
C ALA A 800 3.02 15.89 -41.86
N ALA A 801 3.60 17.02 -41.43
CA ALA A 801 5.03 17.13 -41.13
C ALA A 801 5.43 16.26 -39.93
N ALA A 802 4.60 16.22 -38.87
CA ALA A 802 4.82 15.34 -37.72
C ALA A 802 4.82 13.86 -38.12
N ALA A 803 3.92 13.43 -39.00
CA ALA A 803 3.88 12.06 -39.50
C ALA A 803 5.15 11.64 -40.27
N PHE A 804 5.91 12.61 -40.80
CA PHE A 804 7.19 12.34 -41.47
C PHE A 804 8.39 12.28 -40.51
N ARG A 805 8.19 12.53 -39.21
CA ARG A 805 9.25 12.57 -38.19
C ARG A 805 9.09 11.41 -37.21
N SER A 806 10.19 10.76 -36.83
CA SER A 806 10.16 9.62 -35.90
C SER A 806 9.45 10.02 -34.60
N HIS A 807 8.48 9.21 -34.15
CA HIS A 807 7.64 9.48 -32.97
C HIS A 807 6.81 10.78 -33.02
N GLY A 808 6.56 11.36 -34.21
CA GLY A 808 5.80 12.61 -34.32
C GLY A 808 6.56 13.86 -33.84
N ARG A 809 7.86 13.73 -33.51
CA ARG A 809 8.69 14.81 -32.95
C ARG A 809 9.17 15.76 -34.06
N LEU A 810 8.22 16.53 -34.56
CA LEU A 810 8.41 17.53 -35.60
C LEU A 810 9.41 18.63 -35.21
N PRO A 811 10.02 19.31 -36.19
CA PRO A 811 10.78 20.55 -35.98
C PRO A 811 9.95 21.60 -35.25
N ILE A 812 10.45 22.02 -34.09
CA ILE A 812 9.90 23.12 -33.29
C ILE A 812 11.01 24.08 -32.90
N VAL A 813 10.68 25.36 -32.67
CA VAL A 813 11.65 26.35 -32.19
C VAL A 813 11.80 26.22 -30.67
N SER A 814 13.04 26.09 -30.21
CA SER A 814 13.41 26.03 -28.79
C SER A 814 13.87 27.38 -28.25
N TRP A 815 14.61 28.14 -29.08
CA TRP A 815 15.24 29.39 -28.68
C TRP A 815 15.45 30.33 -29.87
N VAL A 816 15.49 31.64 -29.62
CA VAL A 816 15.73 32.68 -30.63
C VAL A 816 16.74 33.71 -30.13
N HIS A 817 17.66 34.09 -31.02
CA HIS A 817 18.63 35.14 -30.75
C HIS A 817 17.98 36.51 -30.91
N ARG A 818 17.66 37.18 -29.80
CA ARG A 818 16.93 38.45 -29.79
C ARG A 818 17.49 39.54 -30.72
N ALA A 819 18.82 39.62 -30.88
CA ALA A 819 19.43 40.67 -31.72
C ALA A 819 19.40 40.41 -33.23
N ASN A 820 19.38 39.15 -33.68
CA ASN A 820 19.56 38.82 -35.10
C ASN A 820 18.46 37.89 -35.67
N GLY A 821 17.59 37.35 -34.81
CA GLY A 821 16.45 36.51 -35.19
C GLY A 821 16.81 35.07 -35.58
N ALA A 822 18.06 34.64 -35.44
CA ALA A 822 18.46 33.25 -35.68
C ALA A 822 17.85 32.32 -34.63
N THR A 823 17.36 31.15 -35.05
CA THR A 823 16.66 30.21 -34.18
C THR A 823 17.46 28.93 -33.95
N ILE A 824 17.28 28.36 -32.75
CA ILE A 824 17.60 26.96 -32.49
C ILE A 824 16.28 26.20 -32.55
N SER A 825 16.22 25.23 -33.44
CA SER A 825 15.09 24.31 -33.57
C SER A 825 15.53 22.87 -33.32
N ARG A 826 14.60 22.05 -32.81
CA ARG A 826 14.86 20.66 -32.46
C ARG A 826 13.79 19.71 -33.01
N SER A 827 14.20 18.48 -33.33
CA SER A 827 13.31 17.42 -33.83
C SER A 827 13.90 16.02 -33.61
N SER A 828 13.15 14.98 -34.01
CA SER A 828 13.70 13.67 -34.35
C SER A 828 14.09 13.58 -35.83
N GLN A 829 14.72 12.47 -36.21
CA GLN A 829 15.07 12.22 -37.61
C GLN A 829 13.86 12.10 -38.55
N PRO A 830 14.02 12.48 -39.83
CA PRO A 830 12.98 12.28 -40.85
C PRO A 830 12.88 10.81 -41.31
N LEU A 831 11.69 10.41 -41.75
CA LEU A 831 11.35 9.07 -42.25
C LEU A 831 11.64 8.91 -43.75
N VAL A 832 12.88 9.21 -44.14
CA VAL A 832 13.35 9.20 -45.54
C VAL A 832 13.40 7.78 -46.12
N GLY A 833 13.97 6.84 -45.38
CA GLY A 833 14.15 5.44 -45.77
C GLY A 833 15.00 5.22 -47.02
N LEU A 834 15.11 3.95 -47.43
CA LEU A 834 15.83 3.56 -48.65
C LEU A 834 15.18 4.12 -49.93
N LYS A 835 13.85 4.24 -49.93
CA LYS A 835 13.07 4.83 -51.04
C LYS A 835 13.28 6.34 -51.19
N SER A 836 13.99 6.98 -50.25
CA SER A 836 14.23 8.42 -50.22
C SER A 836 12.93 9.23 -50.29
N ASN A 837 11.96 8.81 -49.46
CA ASN A 837 10.69 9.50 -49.24
C ASN A 837 10.91 10.96 -48.85
N ARG A 838 9.91 11.77 -49.17
CA ARG A 838 9.92 13.23 -48.99
C ARG A 838 8.60 13.69 -48.43
N SER A 839 8.62 14.81 -47.72
CA SER A 839 7.42 15.51 -47.26
C SER A 839 7.55 16.99 -47.61
N ALA A 840 6.66 17.49 -48.46
CA ALA A 840 6.63 18.90 -48.81
C ALA A 840 6.30 19.78 -47.60
N GLU A 841 5.49 19.24 -46.68
CA GLU A 841 5.10 19.90 -45.43
C GLU A 841 6.28 20.01 -44.45
N ASP A 842 7.11 18.96 -44.31
CA ASP A 842 8.35 19.04 -43.51
C ASP A 842 9.39 19.96 -44.15
N GLU A 843 9.60 19.86 -45.47
CA GLU A 843 10.49 20.77 -46.23
C GLU A 843 10.08 22.25 -46.03
N LEU A 844 8.78 22.55 -46.06
CA LEU A 844 8.24 23.88 -45.80
C LEU A 844 8.39 24.28 -44.32
N LEU A 845 8.05 23.40 -43.38
CA LEU A 845 8.15 23.65 -41.94
C LEU A 845 9.57 24.04 -41.53
N VAL A 846 10.56 23.23 -41.94
CA VAL A 846 11.98 23.48 -41.63
C VAL A 846 12.42 24.82 -42.21
N ARG A 847 12.05 25.10 -43.47
CA ARG A 847 12.39 26.37 -44.12
C ARG A 847 11.79 27.56 -43.35
N LEU A 848 10.52 27.51 -42.98
CA LEU A 848 9.84 28.61 -42.29
C LEU A 848 10.42 28.82 -40.89
N ILE A 849 10.68 27.75 -40.13
CA ILE A 849 11.29 27.84 -38.80
C ILE A 849 12.70 28.44 -38.86
N CYS A 850 13.50 28.07 -39.85
CA CYS A 850 14.88 28.53 -39.95
C CYS A 850 15.02 29.91 -40.61
N CYS A 851 14.08 30.30 -41.49
CA CYS A 851 14.22 31.52 -42.31
C CYS A 851 13.28 32.67 -41.94
N SER A 852 12.19 32.44 -41.20
CA SER A 852 11.18 33.49 -40.94
C SER A 852 11.66 34.64 -40.05
N GLY A 853 12.59 34.37 -39.12
CA GLY A 853 13.10 35.36 -38.16
C GLY A 853 14.30 36.19 -38.62
N ASN A 854 15.08 35.67 -39.57
CA ASN A 854 16.44 36.12 -39.82
C ASN A 854 16.61 36.75 -41.22
N LEU A 855 16.43 38.07 -41.29
CA LEU A 855 16.53 38.88 -42.51
C LEU A 855 17.93 38.84 -43.16
N ASN A 856 18.97 38.50 -42.38
CA ASN A 856 20.36 38.51 -42.83
C ASN A 856 20.83 37.15 -43.39
N SER A 857 20.04 36.09 -43.22
CA SER A 857 20.43 34.72 -43.61
C SER A 857 20.34 34.43 -45.10
N PHE A 858 19.70 35.30 -45.90
CA PHE A 858 19.41 35.08 -47.33
C PHE A 858 18.80 33.68 -47.63
N GLY A 859 18.02 33.13 -46.69
CA GLY A 859 17.40 31.81 -46.81
C GLY A 859 18.34 30.62 -46.59
N ARG A 860 19.51 30.82 -45.96
CA ARG A 860 20.47 29.75 -45.62
C ARG A 860 20.36 29.36 -44.15
N TYR A 861 20.47 28.06 -43.88
CA TYR A 861 20.40 27.51 -42.52
C TYR A 861 21.18 26.20 -42.41
N LEU A 862 21.39 25.73 -41.18
CA LEU A 862 22.10 24.49 -40.90
C LEU A 862 21.16 23.41 -40.37
N ILE A 863 21.46 22.18 -40.76
CA ILE A 863 20.90 20.98 -40.14
C ILE A 863 22.07 20.26 -39.49
N MET A 864 22.04 20.17 -38.16
CA MET A 864 23.04 19.46 -37.37
C MET A 864 22.46 18.12 -36.91
N ASP A 865 22.86 17.03 -37.58
CA ASP A 865 22.58 15.69 -37.11
C ASP A 865 23.63 15.33 -36.06
N ALA A 866 23.20 15.12 -34.82
CA ALA A 866 24.11 14.83 -33.71
C ALA A 866 24.92 13.54 -33.92
N ARG A 867 24.46 12.64 -34.80
CA ARG A 867 25.08 11.33 -35.04
C ARG A 867 26.32 11.42 -35.91
N SER A 868 27.00 10.30 -36.06
CA SER A 868 27.94 10.11 -37.17
C SER A 868 27.19 9.84 -38.47
N GLN A 869 27.82 10.15 -39.60
CA GLN A 869 27.29 9.86 -40.92
C GLN A 869 26.97 8.36 -41.08
N LEU A 870 27.83 7.47 -40.57
CA LEU A 870 27.62 6.03 -40.63
C LEU A 870 26.35 5.61 -39.87
N ALA A 871 26.13 6.15 -38.67
CA ALA A 871 24.92 5.86 -37.90
C ALA A 871 23.65 6.39 -38.58
N ALA A 872 23.72 7.56 -39.22
CA ALA A 872 22.62 8.11 -40.00
C ALA A 872 22.28 7.25 -41.23
N VAL A 873 23.30 6.75 -41.93
CA VAL A 873 23.14 5.80 -43.05
C VAL A 873 22.51 4.48 -42.56
N GLY A 874 22.95 3.94 -41.43
CA GLY A 874 22.34 2.75 -40.83
C GLY A 874 20.84 2.96 -40.51
N ASN A 875 20.48 4.12 -39.96
CA ASN A 875 19.08 4.47 -39.72
C ASN A 875 18.28 4.64 -41.03
N LYS A 876 18.90 5.14 -42.10
CA LYS A 876 18.27 5.21 -43.43
C LYS A 876 17.89 3.82 -43.95
N ALA A 877 18.73 2.81 -43.70
CA ALA A 877 18.42 1.42 -44.05
C ALA A 877 17.19 0.88 -43.28
N MET A 878 16.94 1.38 -42.07
CA MET A 878 15.78 1.03 -41.24
C MET A 878 14.52 1.87 -41.52
N GLY A 879 14.47 2.58 -42.66
CA GLY A 879 13.29 3.40 -43.02
C GLY A 879 13.30 4.84 -42.47
N LYS A 880 14.35 5.25 -41.76
CA LYS A 880 14.52 6.59 -41.18
C LYS A 880 15.55 7.40 -41.98
N GLY A 881 16.47 8.14 -41.36
CA GLY A 881 17.60 8.75 -42.08
C GLY A 881 17.88 10.19 -41.68
N THR A 882 18.24 11.03 -42.65
CA THR A 882 18.55 12.46 -42.48
C THR A 882 18.15 13.21 -43.75
N GLU A 883 17.94 14.52 -43.61
CA GLU A 883 17.55 15.46 -44.64
C GLU A 883 18.53 15.45 -45.81
N ILE A 884 18.00 15.33 -47.03
CA ILE A 884 18.81 15.37 -48.25
C ILE A 884 18.92 16.85 -48.68
N PRO A 885 20.11 17.47 -48.70
CA PRO A 885 20.25 18.92 -48.94
C PRO A 885 19.63 19.44 -50.25
N SER A 886 19.49 18.60 -51.28
CA SER A 886 18.81 18.95 -52.53
C SER A 886 17.31 19.23 -52.37
N ASN A 887 16.67 18.61 -51.37
CA ASN A 887 15.25 18.79 -51.07
C ASN A 887 15.03 19.98 -50.13
N TYR A 888 15.94 20.17 -49.18
CA TYR A 888 15.91 21.25 -48.20
C TYR A 888 16.68 22.47 -48.73
N ARG A 889 16.04 23.27 -49.59
CA ARG A 889 16.68 24.44 -50.23
C ARG A 889 17.27 25.37 -49.18
N GLY A 890 18.55 25.72 -49.35
CA GLY A 890 19.28 26.60 -48.44
C GLY A 890 19.89 25.91 -47.22
N ALA A 891 19.61 24.61 -47.01
CA ALA A 891 20.18 23.84 -45.91
C ALA A 891 21.62 23.39 -46.21
N LYS A 892 22.46 23.41 -45.19
CA LYS A 892 23.71 22.65 -45.15
C LYS A 892 23.66 21.64 -43.99
N LEU A 893 23.85 20.37 -44.32
CA LEU A 893 23.85 19.26 -43.37
C LEU A 893 25.25 19.06 -42.76
N MET A 894 25.33 18.87 -41.45
CA MET A 894 26.57 18.58 -40.71
C MET A 894 26.34 17.45 -39.70
N PHE A 895 27.31 16.55 -39.59
CA PHE A 895 27.30 15.43 -38.63
C PHE A 895 28.22 15.73 -37.44
N MET A 896 27.68 15.63 -36.23
CA MET A 896 28.42 16.01 -35.01
C MET A 896 29.17 14.85 -34.35
N ASN A 897 28.95 13.61 -34.80
CA ASN A 897 29.65 12.42 -34.34
C ASN A 897 29.54 12.15 -32.83
N ILE A 898 28.38 12.43 -32.23
CA ILE A 898 28.08 12.05 -30.85
C ILE A 898 27.53 10.61 -30.84
N ASP A 899 28.22 9.76 -30.08
CA ASP A 899 27.94 8.33 -29.96
C ASP A 899 26.58 8.04 -29.30
N ASN A 900 26.08 6.82 -29.49
CA ASN A 900 24.79 6.39 -28.97
C ASN A 900 24.84 5.99 -27.48
N ILE A 901 23.66 5.75 -26.91
CA ILE A 901 23.48 5.42 -25.48
C ILE A 901 24.30 4.20 -25.03
N HIS A 902 24.45 3.17 -25.87
CA HIS A 902 25.22 1.97 -25.52
C HIS A 902 26.71 2.27 -25.36
N THR A 903 27.26 3.12 -26.24
CA THR A 903 28.67 3.53 -26.18
C THR A 903 28.92 4.38 -24.93
N ILE A 904 28.00 5.30 -24.60
CA ILE A 904 28.11 6.14 -23.40
C ILE A 904 28.02 5.28 -22.12
N ARG A 905 27.13 4.30 -22.07
CA ARG A 905 27.05 3.34 -20.96
C ARG A 905 28.36 2.57 -20.76
N GLN A 906 28.90 1.98 -21.84
CA GLN A 906 30.17 1.24 -21.78
C GLN A 906 31.31 2.14 -21.32
N SER A 907 31.33 3.40 -21.77
CA SER A 907 32.33 4.38 -21.36
C SER A 907 32.28 4.67 -19.87
N LEU A 908 31.08 4.87 -19.30
CA LEU A 908 30.95 5.06 -17.84
C LEU A 908 31.38 3.82 -17.08
N GLN A 909 30.94 2.62 -17.49
CA GLN A 909 31.34 1.35 -16.84
C GLN A 909 32.86 1.16 -16.85
N ALA A 910 33.51 1.46 -17.98
CA ALA A 910 34.96 1.42 -18.09
C ALA A 910 35.62 2.45 -17.15
N LEU A 911 35.10 3.67 -17.07
CA LEU A 911 35.63 4.71 -16.17
C LEU A 911 35.48 4.33 -14.69
N THR A 912 34.30 3.88 -14.26
CA THR A 912 34.06 3.51 -12.86
C THR A 912 34.93 2.32 -12.44
N SER A 913 35.18 1.37 -13.34
CA SER A 913 36.07 0.23 -13.09
C SER A 913 37.52 0.61 -12.81
N VAL A 914 37.97 1.82 -13.21
CA VAL A 914 39.32 2.31 -12.90
C VAL A 914 39.49 2.60 -11.41
N PHE A 915 38.40 2.99 -10.74
CA PHE A 915 38.39 3.36 -9.32
C PHE A 915 38.04 2.17 -8.40
N GLU A 916 37.73 0.99 -8.95
CA GLU A 916 37.49 -0.20 -8.14
C GLU A 916 38.82 -0.79 -7.63
N PRO A 917 39.02 -0.91 -6.31
CA PRO A 917 40.22 -1.53 -5.75
C PRO A 917 40.24 -3.03 -6.08
N ARG A 918 41.25 -3.49 -6.84
CA ARG A 918 41.47 -4.91 -7.16
C ARG A 918 42.52 -5.50 -6.23
N LYS A 919 42.14 -6.49 -5.42
CA LYS A 919 43.08 -7.28 -4.61
C LYS A 919 43.77 -8.30 -5.53
N GLY A 920 45.11 -8.32 -5.54
CA GLY A 920 45.88 -9.46 -6.07
C GLY A 920 46.52 -9.29 -7.46
N MET A 921 46.41 -8.14 -8.12
CA MET A 921 47.31 -7.85 -9.25
C MET A 921 48.49 -7.07 -8.70
N SER A 922 49.70 -7.62 -8.78
CA SER A 922 50.90 -6.81 -8.66
C SER A 922 50.76 -5.65 -9.65
N GLU A 923 50.98 -4.41 -9.22
CA GLU A 923 50.98 -3.24 -10.11
C GLU A 923 51.92 -3.43 -11.32
N GLU A 924 52.85 -4.39 -11.22
CA GLU A 924 53.80 -4.84 -12.23
C GLU A 924 53.17 -5.59 -13.43
N SER A 925 51.92 -6.05 -13.35
CA SER A 925 51.30 -6.88 -14.41
C SER A 925 50.36 -6.11 -15.37
N SER A 926 50.02 -4.85 -15.10
CA SER A 926 49.26 -4.01 -16.05
C SER A 926 50.18 -2.94 -16.65
N SER A 927 50.55 -3.08 -17.93
CA SER A 927 51.42 -2.15 -18.66
C SER A 927 50.87 -0.72 -18.82
N THR A 928 49.63 -0.45 -18.36
CA THR A 928 48.90 0.80 -18.61
C THR A 928 48.72 1.58 -17.31
N SER A 929 49.20 2.82 -17.29
CA SER A 929 49.08 3.75 -16.16
C SER A 929 47.62 4.10 -15.83
N PHE A 930 47.35 4.60 -14.61
CA PHE A 930 46.02 5.05 -14.17
C PHE A 930 45.37 6.04 -15.16
N TYR A 931 46.11 7.07 -15.58
CA TYR A 931 45.63 8.02 -16.58
C TYR A 931 45.40 7.39 -17.96
N GLY A 932 46.20 6.39 -18.34
CA GLY A 932 45.97 5.60 -19.54
C GLY A 932 44.65 4.82 -19.49
N LYS A 933 44.27 4.28 -18.32
CA LYS A 933 42.97 3.60 -18.12
C LYS A 933 41.81 4.60 -18.24
N ILE A 934 41.91 5.79 -17.63
CA ILE A 934 40.91 6.86 -17.79
C ILE A 934 40.77 7.24 -19.27
N GLU A 935 41.88 7.45 -19.98
CA GLU A 935 41.83 7.78 -21.41
C GLU A 935 41.16 6.67 -22.22
N SER A 936 41.50 5.41 -21.95
CA SER A 936 40.92 4.24 -22.62
C SER A 936 39.42 4.06 -22.39
N SER A 937 38.87 4.60 -21.28
CA SER A 937 37.43 4.58 -21.03
C SER A 937 36.64 5.39 -22.06
N GLY A 938 37.27 6.36 -22.73
CA GLY A 938 36.62 7.25 -23.69
C GLY A 938 35.72 8.34 -23.09
N TRP A 939 35.54 8.42 -21.77
CA TRP A 939 34.59 9.35 -21.16
C TRP A 939 34.88 10.81 -21.51
N LEU A 940 36.14 11.24 -21.34
CA LEU A 940 36.57 12.61 -21.67
C LEU A 940 36.44 12.92 -23.17
N ARG A 941 36.53 11.91 -24.04
CA ARG A 941 36.25 12.07 -25.48
C ARG A 941 34.78 12.38 -25.70
N HIS A 942 33.87 11.70 -25.00
CA HIS A 942 32.43 11.96 -25.11
C HIS A 942 32.04 13.35 -24.59
N VAL A 943 32.56 13.75 -23.42
CA VAL A 943 32.39 15.11 -22.87
C VAL A 943 32.84 16.15 -23.91
N ARG A 944 34.02 15.96 -24.49
CA ARG A 944 34.55 16.83 -25.55
C ARG A 944 33.63 16.91 -26.77
N LEU A 945 33.11 15.79 -27.24
CA LEU A 945 32.28 15.74 -28.45
C LEU A 945 30.95 16.48 -28.25
N VAL A 946 30.31 16.30 -27.09
CA VAL A 946 29.09 17.05 -26.73
C VAL A 946 29.39 18.55 -26.66
N LEU A 947 30.42 18.96 -25.89
CA LEU A 947 30.83 20.37 -25.80
C LEU A 947 31.14 20.97 -27.18
N LYS A 948 31.90 20.26 -28.01
CA LYS A 948 32.26 20.73 -29.36
C LYS A 948 31.02 20.94 -30.22
N ALA A 949 30.07 20.01 -30.17
CA ALA A 949 28.85 20.12 -30.95
C ALA A 949 27.98 21.30 -30.50
N SER A 950 27.84 21.50 -29.19
CA SER A 950 27.12 22.64 -28.61
C SER A 950 27.80 23.98 -28.89
N CYS A 951 29.15 24.06 -28.84
CA CYS A 951 29.88 25.26 -29.23
C CYS A 951 29.64 25.62 -30.70
N GLU A 952 29.64 24.64 -31.60
CA GLU A 952 29.38 24.87 -33.03
C GLU A 952 27.93 25.36 -33.26
N LEU A 953 26.97 24.76 -32.54
CA LEU A 953 25.57 25.18 -32.54
C LEU A 953 25.42 26.64 -32.06
N ALA A 954 25.98 26.96 -30.89
CA ALA A 954 25.94 28.29 -30.31
C ALA A 954 26.62 29.33 -31.22
N HIS A 955 27.80 29.00 -31.76
CA HIS A 955 28.54 29.88 -32.66
C HIS A 955 27.75 30.18 -33.93
N SER A 956 27.18 29.16 -34.57
CA SER A 956 26.36 29.32 -35.78
C SER A 956 25.21 30.29 -35.55
N VAL A 957 24.46 30.10 -34.47
CA VAL A 957 23.30 30.94 -34.13
C VAL A 957 23.73 32.36 -33.79
N HIS A 958 24.81 32.53 -33.02
CA HIS A 958 25.36 33.85 -32.69
C HIS A 958 25.80 34.63 -33.94
N THR A 959 26.38 33.95 -34.94
CA THR A 959 26.73 34.56 -36.23
C THR A 959 25.55 34.84 -37.16
N GLY A 960 24.33 34.53 -36.73
CA GLY A 960 23.12 34.77 -37.50
C GLY A 960 22.77 33.65 -38.47
N VAL A 961 23.03 32.38 -38.12
CA VAL A 961 22.57 31.23 -38.89
C VAL A 961 21.64 30.38 -38.03
N SER A 962 20.38 30.23 -38.45
CA SER A 962 19.44 29.36 -37.76
C SER A 962 19.82 27.89 -37.95
N VAL A 963 19.57 27.07 -36.92
CA VAL A 963 19.99 25.67 -36.89
C VAL A 963 18.82 24.77 -36.48
N LEU A 964 18.59 23.73 -37.27
CA LEU A 964 17.81 22.56 -36.88
C LEU A 964 18.75 21.48 -36.35
N THR A 965 18.58 21.10 -35.09
CA THR A 965 19.36 20.03 -34.45
C THR A 965 18.48 18.82 -34.18
N HIS A 966 18.93 17.65 -34.62
CA HIS A 966 18.24 16.40 -34.31
C HIS A 966 19.24 15.26 -34.10
N CYS A 967 18.75 14.11 -33.66
CA CYS A 967 19.52 12.86 -33.64
C CYS A 967 18.63 11.74 -34.20
N SER A 968 18.63 10.54 -33.61
CA SER A 968 17.65 9.52 -33.96
C SER A 968 16.25 9.93 -33.47
N ASP A 969 16.03 9.96 -32.16
CA ASP A 969 14.70 10.19 -31.59
C ASP A 969 14.53 11.60 -31.02
N GLY A 970 15.60 12.40 -30.91
CA GLY A 970 15.50 13.83 -30.59
C GLY A 970 15.31 14.15 -29.09
N TRP A 971 15.58 13.19 -28.19
CA TRP A 971 15.45 13.37 -26.73
C TRP A 971 16.73 13.14 -25.91
N ASP A 972 17.81 12.61 -26.52
CA ASP A 972 19.10 12.38 -25.84
C ASP A 972 20.14 13.44 -26.25
N ARG A 973 20.93 13.15 -27.30
CA ARG A 973 21.99 14.03 -27.83
C ARG A 973 21.49 15.41 -28.22
N THR A 974 20.26 15.48 -28.72
CA THR A 974 19.60 16.75 -29.07
C THR A 974 19.39 17.62 -27.83
N ALA A 975 18.91 17.05 -26.71
CA ALA A 975 18.75 17.78 -25.46
C ALA A 975 20.11 18.27 -24.93
N GLN A 976 21.14 17.42 -24.98
CA GLN A 976 22.50 17.80 -24.60
C GLN A 976 23.02 19.00 -25.41
N MET A 977 22.86 18.94 -26.74
CA MET A 977 23.33 19.99 -27.64
C MET A 977 22.61 21.31 -27.41
N VAL A 978 21.27 21.27 -27.43
CA VAL A 978 20.42 22.47 -27.34
C VAL A 978 20.57 23.13 -25.98
N ALA A 979 20.43 22.38 -24.88
CA ALA A 979 20.52 22.97 -23.54
C ALA A 979 21.88 23.62 -23.27
N LEU A 980 22.97 22.98 -23.72
CA LEU A 980 24.32 23.51 -23.52
C LEU A 980 24.61 24.72 -24.43
N ALA A 981 24.08 24.74 -25.65
CA ALA A 981 24.17 25.92 -26.53
C ALA A 981 23.35 27.10 -25.96
N GLU A 982 22.17 26.84 -25.43
CA GLU A 982 21.34 27.83 -24.74
C GLU A 982 22.06 28.41 -23.51
N LEU A 983 22.74 27.58 -22.70
CA LEU A 983 23.58 28.03 -21.58
C LEU A 983 24.74 28.95 -22.04
N MET A 984 25.34 28.66 -23.20
CA MET A 984 26.41 29.47 -23.80
C MET A 984 25.89 30.81 -24.32
N LEU A 985 24.65 30.87 -24.82
CA LEU A 985 24.06 32.02 -25.51
C LEU A 985 23.26 32.96 -24.60
N ASP A 986 22.56 32.42 -23.60
CA ASP A 986 21.61 33.18 -22.78
C ASP A 986 22.12 33.26 -21.32
N PRO A 987 22.55 34.45 -20.86
CA PRO A 987 22.98 34.65 -19.47
C PRO A 987 21.91 34.29 -18.43
N TYR A 988 20.61 34.34 -18.78
CA TYR A 988 19.56 33.93 -17.85
C TYR A 988 19.74 32.48 -17.41
N TYR A 989 20.05 31.56 -18.33
CA TYR A 989 20.23 30.15 -17.99
C TYR A 989 21.47 29.87 -17.13
N ARG A 990 22.35 30.86 -16.94
CA ARG A 990 23.50 30.79 -16.02
C ARG A 990 23.16 31.21 -14.60
N THR A 991 21.98 31.79 -14.38
CA THR A 991 21.43 32.03 -13.03
C THR A 991 20.93 30.73 -12.41
N LEU A 992 20.81 30.66 -11.08
CA LEU A 992 20.29 29.49 -10.38
C LEU A 992 18.88 29.15 -10.88
N ARG A 993 18.00 30.16 -10.97
CA ARG A 993 16.62 29.98 -11.46
C ARG A 993 16.54 29.66 -12.94
N GLY A 994 17.36 30.31 -13.76
CA GLY A 994 17.40 30.01 -15.18
C GLY A 994 17.95 28.63 -15.48
N PHE A 995 18.90 28.10 -14.71
CA PHE A 995 19.38 26.74 -14.90
C PHE A 995 18.29 25.70 -14.56
N GLN A 996 17.48 25.94 -13.53
CA GLN A 996 16.29 25.13 -13.23
C GLN A 996 15.29 25.16 -14.40
N CYS A 997 15.00 26.36 -14.93
CA CYS A 997 14.16 26.57 -16.10
C CYS A 997 14.69 25.82 -17.34
N LEU A 998 16.00 25.90 -17.60
CA LEU A 998 16.66 25.21 -18.72
C LEU A 998 16.46 23.68 -18.64
N ILE A 999 16.62 23.10 -17.45
CA ILE A 999 16.42 21.66 -17.23
C ILE A 999 14.95 21.29 -17.43
N GLU A 1000 14.03 22.03 -16.81
CA GLU A 1000 12.59 21.77 -16.96
C GLU A 1000 12.14 21.90 -18.42
N LYS A 1001 12.66 22.89 -19.15
CA LYS A 1001 12.39 23.07 -20.58
C LYS A 1001 13.01 21.93 -21.38
N GLU A 1002 14.33 21.87 -21.49
CA GLU A 1002 15.03 21.10 -22.51
C GLU A 1002 15.10 19.59 -22.24
N TRP A 1003 14.97 19.19 -20.97
CA TRP A 1003 15.05 17.80 -20.53
C TRP A 1003 13.70 17.27 -20.12
N CYS A 1004 13.03 17.91 -19.15
CA CYS A 1004 11.78 17.38 -18.61
C CYS A 1004 10.66 17.53 -19.65
N SER A 1005 10.33 18.74 -20.09
CA SER A 1005 9.17 19.03 -20.93
C SER A 1005 9.30 18.43 -22.33
N PHE A 1006 10.50 18.50 -22.92
CA PHE A 1006 10.81 17.89 -24.22
C PHE A 1006 11.04 16.37 -24.17
N GLY A 1007 10.79 15.71 -23.03
CA GLY A 1007 10.65 14.27 -22.94
C GLY A 1007 11.95 13.48 -23.06
N HIS A 1008 13.01 13.94 -22.37
CA HIS A 1008 14.10 13.03 -22.06
C HIS A 1008 13.58 11.86 -21.22
N GLN A 1009 13.92 10.64 -21.62
CA GLN A 1009 13.40 9.41 -21.02
C GLN A 1009 14.11 9.09 -19.69
N PHE A 1010 13.92 9.91 -18.66
CA PHE A 1010 14.63 9.77 -17.38
C PHE A 1010 14.42 8.41 -16.73
N ALA A 1011 13.17 7.91 -16.66
CA ALA A 1011 12.88 6.62 -16.04
C ALA A 1011 13.57 5.46 -16.75
N ALA A 1012 13.54 5.45 -18.10
CA ALA A 1012 14.23 4.42 -18.89
C ALA A 1012 15.76 4.53 -18.83
N ARG A 1013 16.31 5.75 -18.94
CA ARG A 1013 17.77 6.00 -18.96
C ARG A 1013 18.41 5.76 -17.60
N CYS A 1014 17.69 6.11 -16.53
CA CYS A 1014 18.17 5.99 -15.15
C CYS A 1014 17.79 4.66 -14.51
N GLY A 1015 16.82 3.92 -15.05
CA GLY A 1015 16.38 2.62 -14.55
C GLY A 1015 15.70 2.73 -13.19
N HIS A 1016 14.60 3.48 -13.11
CA HIS A 1016 13.83 3.69 -11.87
C HIS A 1016 12.84 2.55 -11.52
N ALA A 1017 12.62 1.57 -12.40
CA ALA A 1017 11.77 0.39 -12.15
C ALA A 1017 12.38 -0.94 -12.65
N ARG A 1018 11.85 -2.07 -12.14
CA ARG A 1018 12.29 -3.48 -12.26
C ARG A 1018 12.15 -4.07 -13.65
N SER A 1019 11.63 -3.32 -14.62
CA SER A 1019 11.48 -3.83 -15.98
C SER A 1019 12.79 -4.20 -16.66
N ASP A 1020 13.98 -3.98 -16.06
CA ASP A 1020 15.21 -4.57 -16.60
C ASP A 1020 16.47 -4.32 -15.72
N ALA A 1021 17.00 -5.35 -15.04
CA ALA A 1021 18.42 -5.35 -14.63
C ALA A 1021 19.36 -5.39 -15.86
N ASN A 1022 18.84 -5.88 -17.00
CA ASN A 1022 19.52 -6.00 -18.29
C ASN A 1022 19.21 -4.85 -19.27
N ASN A 1023 18.76 -3.68 -18.78
CA ASN A 1023 18.09 -2.71 -19.66
C ASN A 1023 19.07 -2.13 -20.66
N ASP A 1024 18.93 -2.49 -21.94
CA ASP A 1024 19.77 -1.95 -22.99
C ASP A 1024 19.55 -0.45 -23.23
N GLN A 1025 18.48 0.12 -22.67
CA GLN A 1025 18.16 1.55 -22.74
C GLN A 1025 18.79 2.40 -21.62
N ARG A 1026 19.37 1.80 -20.56
CA ARG A 1026 20.06 2.54 -19.50
C ARG A 1026 21.31 3.24 -20.06
N SER A 1027 21.47 4.52 -19.77
CA SER A 1027 22.65 5.30 -20.18
C SER A 1027 22.74 6.63 -19.41
N PRO A 1028 23.94 7.06 -18.99
CA PRO A 1028 24.16 8.27 -18.19
C PRO A 1028 24.16 9.55 -19.06
N VAL A 1029 23.11 9.76 -19.85
CA VAL A 1029 23.03 10.88 -20.82
C VAL A 1029 22.96 12.23 -20.10
N PHE A 1030 22.14 12.34 -19.06
CA PHE A 1030 22.03 13.54 -18.24
C PHE A 1030 23.30 13.81 -17.43
N LEU A 1031 23.91 12.77 -16.84
CA LEU A 1031 25.20 12.89 -16.12
C LEU A 1031 26.33 13.36 -17.06
N LEU A 1032 26.41 12.84 -18.28
CA LEU A 1032 27.38 13.29 -19.28
C LEU A 1032 27.19 14.79 -19.59
N TRP A 1033 25.95 15.27 -19.63
CA TRP A 1033 25.66 16.69 -19.81
C TRP A 1033 26.04 17.52 -18.57
N LEU A 1034 25.77 17.04 -17.35
CA LEU A 1034 26.23 17.69 -16.12
C LEU A 1034 27.76 17.81 -16.07
N ASP A 1035 28.51 16.79 -16.53
CA ASP A 1035 29.97 16.89 -16.68
C ASP A 1035 30.34 18.00 -17.67
N CYS A 1036 29.65 18.11 -18.81
CA CYS A 1036 29.85 19.22 -19.75
C CYS A 1036 29.57 20.60 -19.11
N VAL A 1037 28.53 20.73 -18.27
CA VAL A 1037 28.25 21.94 -17.51
C VAL A 1037 29.34 22.20 -16.47
N TRP A 1038 29.87 21.17 -15.81
CA TRP A 1038 31.02 21.30 -14.91
C TRP A 1038 32.28 21.78 -15.65
N GLN A 1039 32.55 21.28 -16.87
CA GLN A 1039 33.64 21.81 -17.70
C GLN A 1039 33.44 23.30 -18.03
N PHE A 1040 32.18 23.73 -18.23
CA PHE A 1040 31.83 25.13 -18.47
C PHE A 1040 32.06 25.98 -17.22
N LEU A 1041 31.54 25.57 -16.06
CA LEU A 1041 31.79 26.23 -14.77
C LEU A 1041 33.29 26.38 -14.47
N ARG A 1042 34.07 25.33 -14.69
CA ARG A 1042 35.52 25.35 -14.43
C ARG A 1042 36.27 26.31 -15.35
N GLN A 1043 35.82 26.49 -16.59
CA GLN A 1043 36.45 27.39 -17.55
C GLN A 1043 35.97 28.85 -17.40
N PHE A 1044 34.79 29.06 -16.81
CA PHE A 1044 34.18 30.36 -16.58
C PHE A 1044 33.69 30.50 -15.12
N PRO A 1045 34.61 30.57 -14.14
CA PRO A 1045 34.27 30.45 -12.71
C PRO A 1045 33.40 31.58 -12.15
N SER A 1046 33.26 32.71 -12.84
CA SER A 1046 32.45 33.85 -12.42
C SER A 1046 31.13 34.02 -13.19
N GLU A 1047 30.86 33.18 -14.19
CA GLU A 1047 29.79 33.43 -15.16
C GLU A 1047 28.47 32.70 -14.86
N CYS A 1048 28.48 31.78 -13.89
CA CYS A 1048 27.27 31.09 -13.41
C CYS A 1048 27.03 31.40 -11.93
N GLU A 1049 25.76 31.68 -11.61
CA GLU A 1049 25.29 31.94 -10.24
C GLU A 1049 25.28 30.68 -9.41
N PHE A 1050 25.16 29.50 -10.03
CA PHE A 1050 25.22 28.23 -9.33
C PHE A 1050 26.64 27.65 -9.29
N ASN A 1051 26.92 26.84 -8.28
CA ASN A 1051 28.21 26.20 -8.05
C ASN A 1051 28.18 24.68 -8.34
N GLU A 1052 29.32 23.99 -8.13
CA GLU A 1052 29.45 22.54 -8.33
C GLU A 1052 28.51 21.72 -7.43
N ASN A 1053 28.15 22.21 -6.24
CA ASN A 1053 27.24 21.51 -5.33
C ASN A 1053 25.84 21.32 -5.94
N LEU A 1054 25.39 22.25 -6.79
CA LEU A 1054 24.12 22.10 -7.51
C LEU A 1054 24.21 20.92 -8.49
N LEU A 1055 25.30 20.82 -9.24
CA LEU A 1055 25.49 19.74 -10.21
C LEU A 1055 25.60 18.38 -9.52
N LEU A 1056 26.27 18.31 -8.38
CA LEU A 1056 26.35 17.09 -7.57
C LEU A 1056 24.97 16.69 -7.03
N ALA A 1057 24.20 17.63 -6.47
CA ALA A 1057 22.85 17.37 -5.99
C ALA A 1057 21.93 16.85 -7.11
N LEU A 1058 22.03 17.42 -8.32
CA LEU A 1058 21.28 16.94 -9.49
C LEU A 1058 21.72 15.54 -9.92
N ALA A 1059 23.03 15.25 -9.90
CA ALA A 1059 23.58 13.95 -10.25
C ALA A 1059 23.18 12.85 -9.24
N ASP A 1060 22.95 13.19 -7.98
CA ASP A 1060 22.46 12.28 -6.96
C ASP A 1060 20.94 12.09 -7.08
N HIS A 1061 20.20 13.19 -7.19
CA HIS A 1061 18.75 13.14 -7.14
C HIS A 1061 18.09 12.64 -8.43
N VAL A 1062 18.80 12.61 -9.57
CA VAL A 1062 18.33 11.94 -10.79
C VAL A 1062 18.13 10.44 -10.57
N TYR A 1063 18.81 9.83 -9.60
CA TYR A 1063 18.67 8.40 -9.25
C TYR A 1063 17.91 8.17 -7.94
N SER A 1064 17.83 9.18 -7.07
CA SER A 1064 17.26 9.01 -5.72
C SER A 1064 15.76 8.71 -5.70
N CYS A 1065 15.00 9.24 -6.67
CA CYS A 1065 13.54 9.26 -6.67
C CYS A 1065 12.92 9.74 -5.33
N LYS A 1066 13.60 10.64 -4.61
CA LYS A 1066 13.02 11.42 -3.49
C LYS A 1066 12.03 12.45 -4.00
N TYR A 1067 12.29 12.98 -5.20
CA TYR A 1067 11.51 14.04 -5.85
C TYR A 1067 10.92 13.55 -7.18
N GLY A 1068 9.80 14.15 -7.59
CA GLY A 1068 9.12 13.82 -8.85
C GLY A 1068 9.75 14.41 -10.11
N THR A 1069 10.67 15.37 -9.98
CA THR A 1069 11.22 16.16 -11.11
C THR A 1069 11.77 15.29 -12.24
N PHE A 1070 12.51 14.23 -11.90
CA PHE A 1070 13.14 13.32 -12.88
C PHE A 1070 12.41 11.98 -13.01
N MET A 1071 11.15 11.88 -12.57
CA MET A 1071 10.35 10.67 -12.75
C MET A 1071 9.70 10.65 -14.15
N PHE A 1072 9.38 9.44 -14.62
CA PHE A 1072 8.74 9.15 -15.91
C PHE A 1072 9.55 9.62 -17.12
N ASP A 1073 9.04 9.39 -18.34
CA ASP A 1073 9.78 9.61 -19.59
C ASP A 1073 9.27 10.82 -20.39
N CYS A 1074 8.13 11.41 -20.03
CA CYS A 1074 7.63 12.63 -20.67
C CYS A 1074 6.69 13.47 -19.78
N GLU A 1075 6.42 14.71 -20.22
CA GLU A 1075 5.51 15.64 -19.53
C GLU A 1075 4.10 15.06 -19.35
N ARG A 1076 3.56 14.37 -20.37
CA ARG A 1076 2.23 13.74 -20.32
C ARG A 1076 2.11 12.79 -19.13
N GLN A 1077 3.06 11.85 -19.00
CA GLN A 1077 3.07 10.88 -17.91
C GLN A 1077 3.16 11.57 -16.54
N ARG A 1078 4.08 12.53 -16.37
CA ARG A 1078 4.20 13.28 -15.11
C ARG A 1078 2.91 14.00 -14.73
N LYS A 1079 2.28 14.72 -15.67
CA LYS A 1079 1.01 15.41 -15.41
C LYS A 1079 -0.11 14.44 -15.03
N GLU A 1080 -0.20 13.31 -15.71
CA GLU A 1080 -1.22 12.29 -15.45
C GLU A 1080 -1.11 11.73 -14.02
N PHE A 1081 0.09 11.33 -13.58
CA PHE A 1081 0.29 10.73 -12.27
C PHE A 1081 0.34 11.76 -11.13
N PHE A 1082 1.00 12.91 -11.32
CA PHE A 1082 1.11 13.93 -10.27
C PHE A 1082 -0.20 14.69 -10.02
N SER A 1083 -1.19 14.55 -10.89
CA SER A 1083 -2.56 15.02 -10.61
C SER A 1083 -3.28 14.17 -9.55
N LYS A 1084 -2.88 12.89 -9.40
CA LYS A 1084 -3.52 11.92 -8.51
C LYS A 1084 -2.76 11.72 -7.20
N HIS A 1085 -1.46 12.00 -7.19
CA HIS A 1085 -0.58 11.78 -6.07
C HIS A 1085 0.20 13.06 -5.74
N ARG A 1086 0.34 13.37 -4.44
CA ARG A 1086 1.14 14.51 -4.00
C ARG A 1086 2.63 14.15 -4.14
N VAL A 1087 3.35 14.92 -4.93
CA VAL A 1087 4.79 14.72 -5.18
C VAL A 1087 5.50 16.07 -5.14
N TYR A 1088 6.71 16.09 -4.57
CA TYR A 1088 7.51 17.30 -4.41
C TYR A 1088 8.56 17.46 -5.50
N SER A 1089 8.82 18.70 -5.89
CA SER A 1089 9.91 19.04 -6.82
C SER A 1089 11.22 19.23 -6.07
N ILE A 1090 12.33 18.79 -6.68
CA ILE A 1090 13.68 19.05 -6.17
C ILE A 1090 13.96 20.55 -6.05
N TRP A 1091 13.34 21.37 -6.91
CA TRP A 1091 13.54 22.82 -6.88
C TRP A 1091 13.05 23.44 -5.59
N SER A 1092 11.99 22.92 -4.99
CA SER A 1092 11.49 23.45 -3.73
C SER A 1092 12.54 23.31 -2.62
N ASP A 1093 13.28 22.21 -2.61
CA ASP A 1093 14.36 21.95 -1.66
C ASP A 1093 15.61 22.81 -1.96
N ILE A 1094 16.06 22.80 -3.21
CA ILE A 1094 17.22 23.61 -3.66
C ILE A 1094 17.01 25.11 -3.35
N ASN A 1095 15.79 25.60 -3.55
CA ASN A 1095 15.46 27.00 -3.34
C ASN A 1095 15.19 27.35 -1.87
N SER A 1096 14.98 26.38 -0.99
CA SER A 1096 14.96 26.60 0.45
C SER A 1096 16.38 26.74 1.04
N TYR A 1097 17.40 26.22 0.35
CA TYR A 1097 18.81 26.22 0.79
C TYR A 1097 19.76 26.84 -0.25
N THR A 1098 19.34 27.97 -0.85
CA THR A 1098 20.06 28.60 -1.96
C THR A 1098 21.52 28.91 -1.67
N GLU A 1099 21.86 29.27 -0.43
CA GLU A 1099 23.21 29.58 0.02
C GLU A 1099 24.21 28.44 -0.21
N ARG A 1100 23.75 27.18 -0.22
CA ARG A 1100 24.58 26.00 -0.53
C ARG A 1100 24.96 25.91 -2.00
N PHE A 1101 24.11 26.45 -2.86
CA PHE A 1101 24.16 26.27 -4.32
C PHE A 1101 24.65 27.50 -5.06
N ILE A 1102 24.70 28.67 -4.40
CA ILE A 1102 25.20 29.91 -5.01
C ILE A 1102 26.73 29.90 -5.07
N ASN A 1103 27.25 30.38 -6.20
CA ASN A 1103 28.65 30.63 -6.45
C ASN A 1103 29.03 32.04 -5.95
N PRO A 1104 29.89 32.18 -4.93
CA PRO A 1104 30.28 33.49 -4.40
C PRO A 1104 31.13 34.31 -5.39
N LEU A 1105 31.69 33.68 -6.43
CA LEU A 1105 32.45 34.36 -7.49
C LEU A 1105 31.54 34.88 -8.61
N TYR A 1106 30.23 34.64 -8.54
CA TYR A 1106 29.31 35.05 -9.61
C TYR A 1106 29.33 36.56 -9.78
N THR A 1107 29.81 36.99 -10.93
CA THR A 1107 29.85 38.38 -11.37
C THR A 1107 29.64 38.34 -12.87
N PRO A 1108 28.38 38.33 -13.34
CA PRO A 1108 28.10 38.13 -14.76
C PRO A 1108 28.74 39.26 -15.56
N THR A 1109 29.56 38.93 -16.57
CA THR A 1109 30.23 39.93 -17.38
C THR A 1109 29.26 40.49 -18.42
N PRO A 1110 28.86 41.78 -18.38
CA PRO A 1110 27.91 42.34 -19.35
C PRO A 1110 28.47 42.42 -20.78
N ALA A 1111 29.79 42.25 -20.94
CA ALA A 1111 30.53 42.47 -22.18
C ALA A 1111 30.63 41.24 -23.10
N LEU A 1112 30.27 40.03 -22.65
CA LEU A 1112 30.42 38.79 -23.44
C LEU A 1112 29.04 38.13 -23.69
N PRO A 1113 28.41 38.38 -24.86
CA PRO A 1113 27.09 37.82 -25.17
C PRO A 1113 27.12 36.30 -25.37
N ILE A 1114 28.27 35.72 -25.74
CA ILE A 1114 28.46 34.27 -25.90
C ILE A 1114 29.70 33.81 -25.13
N LEU A 1115 29.57 32.70 -24.42
CA LEU A 1115 30.70 32.01 -23.78
C LEU A 1115 30.99 30.71 -24.52
N SER A 1116 32.20 30.57 -25.05
CA SER A 1116 32.62 29.39 -25.82
C SER A 1116 33.76 28.68 -25.07
N PRO A 1117 33.48 27.57 -24.35
CA PRO A 1117 34.52 26.81 -23.66
C PRO A 1117 35.50 26.18 -24.66
N SER A 1118 36.73 25.99 -24.22
CA SER A 1118 37.73 25.26 -24.97
C SER A 1118 37.38 23.78 -25.08
N THR A 1119 37.40 23.26 -26.31
CA THR A 1119 37.12 21.85 -26.65
C THR A 1119 38.38 21.07 -27.00
N LEU A 1120 39.56 21.64 -26.70
CA LEU A 1120 40.84 20.94 -26.83
C LEU A 1120 40.95 19.85 -25.78
N SER A 1121 41.40 18.64 -26.16
CA SER A 1121 41.46 17.49 -25.24
C SER A 1121 42.24 17.79 -23.96
N LYS A 1122 43.34 18.55 -24.05
CA LYS A 1122 44.16 18.97 -22.88
C LYS A 1122 43.39 19.82 -21.85
N ASN A 1123 42.33 20.48 -22.30
CA ASN A 1123 41.50 21.37 -21.49
C ASN A 1123 40.26 20.65 -20.96
N ILE A 1124 39.97 19.41 -21.35
CA ILE A 1124 38.91 18.60 -20.76
C ILE A 1124 39.50 17.81 -19.60
N LYS A 1125 38.91 17.93 -18.41
CA LYS A 1125 39.44 17.32 -17.17
C LYS A 1125 38.44 16.34 -16.59
N LEU A 1126 38.92 15.35 -15.85
CA LEU A 1126 38.05 14.49 -15.07
C LEU A 1126 37.34 15.31 -13.99
N TRP A 1127 36.01 15.17 -13.88
CA TRP A 1127 35.23 15.73 -12.79
C TRP A 1127 35.49 14.96 -11.49
N LYS A 1128 36.62 15.28 -10.84
CA LYS A 1128 37.07 14.59 -9.62
C LYS A 1128 36.06 14.67 -8.48
N GLY A 1129 35.36 15.81 -8.33
CA GLY A 1129 34.33 16.01 -7.32
C GLY A 1129 33.13 15.07 -7.45
N TYR A 1130 32.92 14.44 -8.60
CA TYR A 1130 31.93 13.37 -8.78
C TYR A 1130 32.57 11.98 -8.76
N PHE A 1131 33.52 11.72 -9.68
CA PHE A 1131 34.06 10.36 -9.89
C PHE A 1131 35.02 9.88 -8.80
N CYS A 1132 35.63 10.79 -8.03
CA CYS A 1132 36.63 10.45 -7.01
C CYS A 1132 36.13 10.73 -5.59
N ARG A 1133 34.88 11.17 -5.40
CA ARG A 1133 34.35 11.65 -4.10
C ARG A 1133 34.25 10.58 -3.02
N TRP A 1134 34.35 9.32 -3.40
CA TRP A 1134 34.29 8.15 -2.52
C TRP A 1134 35.66 7.49 -2.33
N ASP A 1135 36.69 7.97 -3.04
CA ASP A 1135 38.03 7.42 -2.98
C ASP A 1135 38.88 8.21 -1.97
N PRO A 1136 39.23 7.61 -0.81
CA PRO A 1136 39.98 8.28 0.24
C PRO A 1136 41.43 8.63 -0.17
N THR A 1137 41.91 8.12 -1.31
CA THR A 1137 43.24 8.46 -1.86
C THR A 1137 43.24 9.77 -2.65
N PHE A 1138 42.09 10.20 -3.19
CA PHE A 1138 41.98 11.38 -4.04
C PHE A 1138 41.44 12.60 -3.30
N ILE A 1139 40.49 12.39 -2.39
CA ILE A 1139 39.84 13.44 -1.62
C ILE A 1139 40.05 13.06 -0.14
N PRO A 1140 40.67 13.92 0.69
CA PRO A 1140 40.75 13.68 2.13
C PRO A 1140 39.35 13.37 2.66
N PRO A 1141 39.15 12.45 3.62
CA PRO A 1141 37.82 12.14 4.14
C PRO A 1141 37.17 13.42 4.66
N VAL A 1142 36.35 14.04 3.82
CA VAL A 1142 35.51 15.15 4.21
C VAL A 1142 34.46 14.53 5.14
N PRO A 1143 34.15 15.15 6.30
CA PRO A 1143 33.00 14.74 7.09
C PRO A 1143 31.83 14.54 6.13
N ALA A 1144 31.15 13.40 6.23
CA ALA A 1144 30.04 13.06 5.36
C ALA A 1144 29.08 14.24 5.30
N MET A 1145 29.18 15.08 4.27
CA MET A 1145 28.17 16.08 3.99
C MET A 1145 26.98 15.28 3.48
N GLN A 1146 26.15 14.88 4.44
CA GLN A 1146 24.79 14.43 4.22
C GLN A 1146 24.12 15.48 3.32
N TYR A 1147 23.93 15.15 2.05
CA TYR A 1147 22.89 15.75 1.23
C TYR A 1147 21.62 14.95 1.46
N TYR A 1148 21.06 14.93 2.68
CA TYR A 1148 19.69 14.44 2.92
C TYR A 1148 19.02 15.14 4.09
#